data_AF-A0A2E7H8A9-F1
#
_entry.id   AF-A0A2E7H8A9-F1
#
_cell.length_a   1.000
_cell.length_b   1.000
_cell.length_c   1.000
_cell.angle_alpha   90.00
_cell.angle_beta   90.00
_cell.angle_gamma   90.00
#
_symmetry.space_group_name_H-M   'P 1'
#
loop_
_entity.id
_entity.type
_entity.pdbx_description
1 polymer ?
#
loop_
_entity_poly.entity_id
_entity_poly.type
_entity_poly.pdbx_seq_one_letter_code
_entity_poly.pdbx_strand_id
1 'polypeptide(L)'
;MILSIFQALFNKEQLFFVIIALCSAPSIHAQTTISDCNLFEITINGGWPYAFTAVTSDDPSSNEEQNLQIAVSDLPEGGAQYRVVKTVANGNWDWGNPIELSFGLNTLSVTDVSFQRTVKFQFTSGDVWFTALTLNGEDTACDTDEIYGCTDESACNYNSEATYDVACSYAEEGYDCSGNCLNDFNGDGICDALPGCTNPFACNYNSEVTEDDGSCFGNCSDCPVDYDSDSDGVIGVSDLLFFLALFGDADMDNDGVWDSGDICVGIIDACGVCGGDGIDSDGDGICDAQDPCTGGYDECGICNGDGPSISAIDTIINTYDSLFVENLDDWYVFVVESDTIFTSICPDFGCTSQEALNFNASASVDDGSCLYANPLINEIMFQPPFDWSDGEVILSGIDDGYSSAIPIGFDFNFYGFSYNQFVASSNGWLSFDLDPYAGYNPQETIPGTSLPLNSVMVVYNDLDPSTCGDIRYGIEGESPNRKCFINWNSVCQFSCSYNTVNAQAVLYENTNAIEIYIGQREYCDWGSVCTGIQNSTGTVGAYPSDLPTGNWSISERAWRYDMAISDDVFSEECDYNPDIDSDLHITVEDLLGLLAQFGNFSSPCEDADADNICDEEDDCIGIIDECGICNGPGPSYPVLDEIIFSTDSVFIEQIQEWYVYEHPTDTTYTYECEGPGCTDPNDPNWNPYATYDDGSCINTPWNCGDPINYHGYDYATVQIGEQCWFAENLRNEYYANGESIPTGQYSIYGDGAECNDNYAHGPACDSAWSLNEYGRLYNYDAVDDDRGLCPSGWHVANDEDWIILEIEMGLSENQADQEGYRGTIEAWSLKTTYGWYGEGDQASNSSGFSMLPGGSQESNGHDSAGWFANFWTPGIYVTDQGNAATYMRKIERNYGDIGRFNTVAFGKHYSIRCTKDSE
;
A
#
# COMPACT_ATOMS: atom_id res chain seq x y z
N MET A 1 -8.02 -35.98 -65.10
CA MET A 1 -7.17 -34.77 -65.12
C MET A 1 -7.90 -33.56 -64.52
N ILE A 2 -8.76 -33.82 -63.52
CA ILE A 2 -9.59 -32.87 -62.74
C ILE A 2 -9.52 -33.30 -61.25
N LEU A 3 -8.52 -34.11 -60.88
CA LEU A 3 -8.30 -34.62 -59.52
C LEU A 3 -6.85 -34.37 -59.04
N SER A 4 -6.16 -33.40 -59.66
CA SER A 4 -4.73 -33.09 -59.41
C SER A 4 -4.45 -31.59 -59.34
N ILE A 5 -5.50 -30.76 -59.25
CA ILE A 5 -5.42 -29.29 -59.06
C ILE A 5 -6.01 -28.90 -57.68
N PHE A 6 -6.59 -29.85 -56.94
CA PHE A 6 -7.26 -29.63 -55.66
C PHE A 6 -6.40 -29.88 -54.40
N GLN A 7 -5.08 -30.00 -54.52
CA GLN A 7 -4.22 -30.35 -53.37
C GLN A 7 -2.91 -29.55 -53.27
N ALA A 8 -2.86 -28.33 -53.83
CA ALA A 8 -1.66 -27.49 -53.81
C ALA A 8 -1.91 -25.97 -53.60
N LEU A 9 -3.06 -25.57 -53.05
CA LEU A 9 -3.36 -24.15 -52.73
C LEU A 9 -4.01 -23.98 -51.35
N PHE A 10 -3.56 -24.75 -50.36
CA PHE A 10 -3.80 -24.46 -48.95
C PHE A 10 -2.45 -24.45 -48.24
N ASN A 11 -1.82 -23.28 -48.19
CA ASN A 11 -0.94 -22.92 -47.10
C ASN A 11 -0.78 -21.40 -47.05
N LYS A 12 -1.19 -20.87 -45.89
CA LYS A 12 -0.79 -19.60 -45.24
C LYS A 12 -0.84 -18.35 -46.12
N GLU A 13 -1.98 -17.65 -46.08
CA GLU A 13 -2.09 -16.15 -46.17
C GLU A 13 -3.53 -15.61 -46.28
N GLN A 14 -4.58 -16.41 -46.03
CA GLN A 14 -5.96 -15.89 -45.88
C GLN A 14 -6.65 -16.43 -44.61
N LEU A 15 -5.94 -16.37 -43.49
CA LEU A 15 -6.50 -16.59 -42.15
C LEU A 15 -6.18 -15.41 -41.22
N PHE A 16 -6.13 -14.19 -41.78
CA PHE A 16 -5.82 -12.96 -41.03
C PHE A 16 -6.89 -11.86 -41.22
N PHE A 17 -8.11 -12.26 -41.62
CA PHE A 17 -9.26 -11.35 -41.75
C PHE A 17 -10.58 -11.95 -41.24
N VAL A 18 -10.54 -13.01 -40.40
CA VAL A 18 -11.76 -13.65 -39.84
C VAL A 18 -11.64 -13.95 -38.34
N ILE A 19 -10.64 -13.43 -37.63
CA ILE A 19 -10.53 -13.57 -36.15
C ILE A 19 -10.26 -12.19 -35.51
N ILE A 20 -10.97 -11.17 -35.98
CA ILE A 20 -11.20 -9.90 -35.27
C ILE A 20 -12.67 -9.54 -35.52
N ALA A 21 -13.57 -10.36 -34.98
CA ALA A 21 -15.02 -10.11 -34.99
C ALA A 21 -15.78 -10.92 -33.91
N LEU A 22 -15.10 -11.55 -32.93
CA LEU A 22 -15.74 -12.41 -31.93
C LEU A 22 -15.12 -12.33 -30.53
N CYS A 23 -14.55 -11.18 -30.17
CA CYS A 23 -14.25 -10.85 -28.77
C CYS A 23 -14.43 -9.34 -28.58
N SER A 24 -15.64 -8.84 -28.83
CA SER A 24 -16.12 -7.72 -28.03
C SER A 24 -16.45 -8.34 -26.66
N ALA A 25 -15.61 -8.05 -25.66
CA ALA A 25 -16.07 -8.21 -24.29
C ALA A 25 -17.33 -7.31 -24.18
N PRO A 26 -18.50 -7.84 -23.79
CA PRO A 26 -19.60 -6.96 -23.46
C PRO A 26 -19.11 -6.08 -22.32
N SER A 27 -19.18 -4.76 -22.53
CA SER A 27 -19.01 -3.78 -21.48
C SER A 27 -19.83 -4.23 -20.28
N ILE A 28 -19.19 -4.40 -19.13
CA ILE A 28 -19.88 -4.76 -17.88
C ILE A 28 -20.76 -3.56 -17.53
N HIS A 29 -22.03 -3.62 -17.91
CA HIS A 29 -23.02 -2.63 -17.52
C HIS A 29 -23.51 -2.95 -16.11
N ALA A 30 -23.99 -1.92 -15.40
CA ALA A 30 -24.69 -2.10 -14.14
C ALA A 30 -25.83 -3.12 -14.30
N GLN A 31 -25.97 -4.00 -13.32
CA GLN A 31 -27.01 -5.04 -13.30
C GLN A 31 -28.40 -4.39 -13.36
N THR A 32 -29.29 -4.81 -14.27
CA THR A 32 -30.66 -4.28 -14.38
C THR A 32 -31.68 -5.38 -14.61
N THR A 33 -32.98 -5.09 -14.41
CA THR A 33 -34.09 -6.02 -14.65
C THR A 33 -34.74 -5.77 -16.01
N ILE A 34 -35.41 -6.79 -16.58
CA ILE A 34 -36.25 -6.61 -17.78
C ILE A 34 -37.35 -5.56 -17.54
N SER A 35 -37.88 -5.43 -16.33
CA SER A 35 -38.87 -4.42 -15.99
C SER A 35 -38.34 -2.98 -15.96
N ASP A 36 -37.07 -2.80 -15.64
CA ASP A 36 -36.45 -1.48 -15.49
C ASP A 36 -35.73 -1.02 -16.76
N CYS A 37 -35.46 -1.92 -17.70
CA CYS A 37 -34.89 -1.56 -19.00
C CYS A 37 -35.94 -1.04 -20.00
N ASN A 38 -35.74 0.20 -20.46
CA ASN A 38 -36.64 0.90 -21.40
C ASN A 38 -36.79 0.23 -22.79
N LEU A 39 -35.91 -0.71 -23.16
CA LEU A 39 -35.97 -1.46 -24.42
C LEU A 39 -37.07 -2.54 -24.43
N PHE A 40 -37.62 -2.90 -23.26
CA PHE A 40 -38.68 -3.90 -23.14
C PHE A 40 -40.06 -3.23 -23.02
N GLU A 41 -40.89 -3.41 -24.05
CA GLU A 41 -42.26 -2.90 -24.06
C GLU A 41 -43.18 -3.76 -23.18
N ILE A 42 -44.00 -3.12 -22.34
CA ILE A 42 -45.07 -3.79 -21.60
C ILE A 42 -46.19 -4.20 -22.57
N THR A 43 -46.53 -5.48 -22.59
CA THR A 43 -47.60 -6.04 -23.43
C THR A 43 -48.88 -6.30 -22.66
N ILE A 44 -50.02 -6.25 -23.36
CA ILE A 44 -51.35 -6.55 -22.78
C ILE A 44 -51.60 -8.06 -22.59
N ASN A 45 -50.65 -8.93 -22.92
CA ASN A 45 -50.80 -10.38 -22.78
C ASN A 45 -50.28 -10.81 -21.41
N GLY A 46 -51.19 -11.09 -20.46
CA GLY A 46 -50.83 -11.40 -19.07
C GLY A 46 -49.96 -12.65 -18.85
N GLY A 47 -49.67 -13.46 -19.89
CA GLY A 47 -48.69 -14.53 -19.81
C GLY A 47 -47.32 -14.20 -20.42
N TRP A 48 -47.18 -13.05 -21.07
CA TRP A 48 -45.98 -12.58 -21.76
C TRP A 48 -45.85 -11.05 -21.61
N PRO A 49 -45.72 -10.54 -20.37
CA PRO A 49 -45.88 -9.12 -20.07
C PRO A 49 -44.80 -8.21 -20.65
N TYR A 50 -43.63 -8.71 -21.07
CA TYR A 50 -42.52 -7.89 -21.57
C TYR A 50 -42.10 -8.32 -22.98
N ALA A 51 -41.74 -7.37 -23.85
CA ALA A 51 -41.32 -7.66 -25.22
C ALA A 51 -40.20 -6.73 -25.71
N PHE A 52 -39.09 -7.33 -26.12
CA PHE A 52 -38.03 -6.66 -26.87
C PHE A 52 -38.33 -6.71 -28.37
N THR A 53 -38.31 -5.57 -29.05
CA THR A 53 -38.51 -5.52 -30.51
C THR A 53 -37.17 -5.50 -31.22
N ALA A 54 -36.76 -6.62 -31.83
CA ALA A 54 -35.49 -6.71 -32.54
C ALA A 54 -35.52 -5.97 -33.87
N VAL A 55 -36.62 -6.10 -34.63
CA VAL A 55 -36.76 -5.43 -35.93
C VAL A 55 -38.22 -5.31 -36.35
N THR A 56 -38.56 -4.29 -37.13
CA THR A 56 -39.89 -4.11 -37.70
C THR A 56 -39.90 -4.37 -39.21
N SER A 57 -41.07 -4.66 -39.80
CA SER A 57 -41.16 -4.94 -41.25
C SER A 57 -40.80 -3.77 -42.16
N ASP A 58 -40.65 -2.56 -41.59
CA ASP A 58 -40.25 -1.36 -42.32
C ASP A 58 -38.72 -1.20 -42.38
N ASP A 59 -37.97 -1.94 -41.55
CA ASP A 59 -36.51 -1.92 -41.55
C ASP A 59 -35.92 -2.69 -42.75
N PRO A 60 -34.91 -2.14 -43.45
CA PRO A 60 -34.27 -2.81 -44.59
C PRO A 60 -33.69 -4.19 -44.26
N SER A 61 -33.21 -4.38 -43.02
CA SER A 61 -32.59 -5.61 -42.52
C SER A 61 -33.60 -6.60 -41.93
N SER A 62 -34.91 -6.33 -41.98
CA SER A 62 -35.90 -7.16 -41.25
C SER A 62 -36.01 -8.60 -41.77
N ASN A 63 -35.56 -8.84 -43.01
CA ASN A 63 -35.49 -10.16 -43.61
C ASN A 63 -34.18 -10.93 -43.26
N GLU A 64 -33.20 -10.28 -42.62
CA GLU A 64 -31.93 -10.91 -42.21
C GLU A 64 -32.09 -11.72 -40.91
N GLU A 65 -31.05 -12.47 -40.54
CA GLU A 65 -30.99 -13.18 -39.26
C GLU A 65 -31.01 -12.18 -38.10
N GLN A 66 -31.71 -12.52 -37.03
CA GLN A 66 -31.75 -11.74 -35.79
C GLN A 66 -31.23 -12.60 -34.64
N ASN A 67 -30.29 -12.07 -33.87
CA ASN A 67 -29.65 -12.78 -32.77
C ASN A 67 -29.61 -11.86 -31.53
N LEU A 68 -30.48 -12.12 -30.56
CA LEU A 68 -30.47 -11.42 -29.28
C LEU A 68 -29.69 -12.27 -28.27
N GLN A 69 -28.68 -11.69 -27.63
CA GLN A 69 -27.98 -12.33 -26.52
C GLN A 69 -28.27 -11.57 -25.23
N ILE A 70 -28.58 -12.30 -24.17
CA ILE A 70 -28.84 -11.75 -22.84
C ILE A 70 -28.04 -12.56 -21.81
N ALA A 71 -27.19 -11.90 -21.05
CA ALA A 71 -26.41 -12.50 -19.97
C ALA A 71 -27.21 -12.42 -18.67
N VAL A 72 -27.97 -13.46 -18.37
CA VAL A 72 -28.88 -13.51 -17.22
C VAL A 72 -28.07 -13.72 -15.93
N SER A 73 -28.20 -12.79 -15.00
CA SER A 73 -27.53 -12.84 -13.69
C SER A 73 -28.45 -13.28 -12.56
N ASP A 74 -29.78 -13.25 -12.74
CA ASP A 74 -30.72 -13.86 -11.78
C ASP A 74 -32.10 -14.13 -12.42
N LEU A 75 -32.87 -15.07 -11.84
CA LEU A 75 -34.20 -15.49 -12.30
C LEU A 75 -35.21 -15.52 -11.13
N PRO A 76 -36.48 -15.14 -11.38
CA PRO A 76 -37.51 -15.16 -10.34
C PRO A 76 -37.83 -16.57 -9.82
N GLU A 77 -38.40 -16.66 -8.61
CA GLU A 77 -38.85 -17.92 -8.01
C GLU A 77 -39.84 -18.65 -8.94
N GLY A 78 -39.44 -19.80 -9.47
CA GLY A 78 -40.20 -20.58 -10.47
C GLY A 78 -39.69 -20.45 -11.92
N GLY A 79 -38.62 -19.68 -12.15
CA GLY A 79 -37.95 -19.50 -13.43
C GLY A 79 -38.70 -18.56 -14.38
N ALA A 80 -38.03 -18.19 -15.48
CA ALA A 80 -38.62 -17.39 -16.54
C ALA A 80 -38.45 -18.05 -17.91
N GLN A 81 -39.33 -17.71 -18.84
CA GLN A 81 -39.33 -18.21 -20.20
C GLN A 81 -39.34 -17.05 -21.19
N TYR A 82 -38.76 -17.26 -22.36
CA TYR A 82 -38.91 -16.40 -23.52
C TYR A 82 -39.65 -17.11 -24.66
N ARG A 83 -40.18 -16.34 -25.61
CA ARG A 83 -40.61 -16.87 -26.92
C ARG A 83 -40.34 -15.88 -28.04
N VAL A 84 -40.15 -16.40 -29.23
CA VAL A 84 -40.04 -15.60 -30.45
C VAL A 84 -41.42 -15.36 -31.05
N VAL A 85 -41.74 -14.10 -31.33
CA VAL A 85 -42.97 -13.69 -32.02
C VAL A 85 -42.59 -12.97 -33.31
N LYS A 86 -43.07 -13.45 -34.45
CA LYS A 86 -42.67 -12.91 -35.76
C LYS A 86 -43.79 -12.90 -36.78
N THR A 87 -43.70 -12.06 -37.80
CA THR A 87 -44.60 -12.17 -38.96
C THR A 87 -44.06 -13.14 -40.01
N VAL A 88 -44.96 -13.88 -40.66
CA VAL A 88 -44.64 -14.79 -41.78
C VAL A 88 -45.01 -14.17 -43.12
N ALA A 89 -44.66 -14.81 -44.25
CA ALA A 89 -44.74 -14.26 -45.60
C ALA A 89 -46.12 -13.71 -46.02
N ASN A 90 -47.20 -14.15 -45.37
CA ASN A 90 -48.57 -13.68 -45.64
C ASN A 90 -49.03 -12.54 -44.69
N GLY A 91 -48.13 -12.01 -43.86
CA GLY A 91 -48.39 -10.96 -42.88
C GLY A 91 -49.02 -11.44 -41.57
N ASN A 92 -49.28 -12.74 -41.40
CA ASN A 92 -49.80 -13.28 -40.14
C ASN A 92 -48.70 -13.40 -39.08
N TRP A 93 -49.08 -13.32 -37.81
CA TRP A 93 -48.19 -13.57 -36.67
C TRP A 93 -48.02 -15.07 -36.40
N ASP A 94 -46.77 -15.47 -36.19
CA ASP A 94 -46.32 -16.76 -35.68
C ASP A 94 -45.84 -16.57 -34.23
N TRP A 95 -46.40 -17.36 -33.33
CA TRP A 95 -46.15 -17.30 -31.90
C TRP A 95 -45.36 -18.54 -31.53
N GLY A 96 -44.04 -18.40 -31.41
CA GLY A 96 -43.14 -19.49 -31.06
C GLY A 96 -43.50 -20.17 -29.74
N ASN A 97 -42.99 -21.38 -29.57
CA ASN A 97 -43.13 -22.10 -28.30
C ASN A 97 -42.32 -21.40 -27.20
N PRO A 98 -42.76 -21.51 -25.92
CA PRO A 98 -41.97 -21.05 -24.78
C PRO A 98 -40.66 -21.85 -24.67
N ILE A 99 -39.58 -21.15 -24.33
CA ILE A 99 -38.25 -21.70 -24.09
C ILE A 99 -37.78 -21.15 -22.73
N GLU A 100 -37.25 -22.02 -21.87
CA GLU A 100 -36.74 -21.62 -20.56
C GLU A 100 -35.45 -20.80 -20.70
N LEU A 101 -35.32 -19.78 -19.85
CA LEU A 101 -34.07 -19.07 -19.63
C LEU A 101 -33.22 -19.82 -18.61
N SER A 102 -31.91 -19.82 -18.81
CA SER A 102 -30.94 -20.32 -17.84
C SER A 102 -30.09 -19.18 -17.29
N PHE A 103 -29.46 -19.39 -16.14
CA PHE A 103 -28.40 -18.50 -15.66
C PHE A 103 -27.25 -18.42 -16.69
N GLY A 104 -26.60 -17.25 -16.79
CA GLY A 104 -25.54 -16.96 -17.75
C GLY A 104 -26.05 -16.56 -19.15
N LEU A 105 -25.21 -16.73 -20.16
CA LEU A 105 -25.48 -16.26 -21.53
C LEU A 105 -26.58 -17.09 -22.22
N ASN A 106 -27.69 -16.45 -22.56
CA ASN A 106 -28.75 -17.01 -23.40
C ASN A 106 -28.66 -16.40 -24.80
N THR A 107 -28.66 -17.24 -25.84
CA THR A 107 -28.63 -16.79 -27.24
C THR A 107 -29.96 -17.14 -27.93
N LEU A 108 -30.68 -16.12 -28.38
CA LEU A 108 -32.03 -16.19 -28.93
C LEU A 108 -32.00 -15.82 -30.42
N SER A 109 -31.95 -16.83 -31.30
CA SER A 109 -31.73 -16.61 -32.73
C SER A 109 -32.97 -16.86 -33.60
N VAL A 110 -33.09 -16.09 -34.69
CA VAL A 110 -34.15 -16.19 -35.71
C VAL A 110 -33.53 -16.12 -37.11
N THR A 111 -33.50 -17.24 -37.81
CA THR A 111 -32.90 -17.39 -39.16
C THR A 111 -33.47 -16.40 -40.18
N ASP A 112 -32.67 -16.04 -41.18
CA ASP A 112 -33.05 -15.17 -42.31
C ASP A 112 -34.23 -15.69 -43.15
N VAL A 113 -34.89 -14.80 -43.89
CA VAL A 113 -35.97 -15.09 -44.84
C VAL A 113 -35.89 -14.19 -46.07
N SER A 114 -36.71 -14.48 -47.09
CA SER A 114 -36.76 -13.70 -48.34
C SER A 114 -37.82 -12.59 -48.37
N PHE A 115 -38.42 -12.23 -47.24
CA PHE A 115 -39.50 -11.23 -47.14
C PHE A 115 -39.35 -10.39 -45.87
N GLN A 116 -39.78 -9.12 -45.91
CA GLN A 116 -39.74 -8.23 -44.75
C GLN A 116 -40.70 -8.71 -43.66
N ARG A 117 -40.29 -8.66 -42.39
CA ARG A 117 -41.03 -9.21 -41.24
C ARG A 117 -40.74 -8.41 -39.97
N THR A 118 -41.60 -8.54 -38.96
CA THR A 118 -41.32 -8.06 -37.61
C THR A 118 -40.82 -9.23 -36.77
N VAL A 119 -39.84 -9.03 -35.90
CA VAL A 119 -39.36 -10.02 -34.91
C VAL A 119 -39.36 -9.37 -33.53
N LYS A 120 -39.98 -10.04 -32.56
CA LYS A 120 -39.98 -9.68 -31.14
C LYS A 120 -39.62 -10.88 -30.28
N PHE A 121 -38.92 -10.63 -29.18
CA PHE A 121 -38.68 -11.61 -28.11
C PHE A 121 -39.55 -11.23 -26.92
N GLN A 122 -40.45 -12.12 -26.51
CA GLN A 122 -41.33 -11.87 -25.37
C GLN A 122 -40.90 -12.70 -24.17
N PHE A 123 -41.07 -12.14 -22.97
CA PHE A 123 -40.62 -12.71 -21.71
C PHE A 123 -41.79 -12.86 -20.74
N THR A 124 -41.74 -13.89 -19.90
CA THR A 124 -42.81 -14.18 -18.92
C THR A 124 -42.71 -13.37 -17.63
N SER A 125 -41.53 -12.83 -17.29
CA SER A 125 -41.29 -12.02 -16.09
C SER A 125 -40.44 -10.79 -16.38
N GLY A 126 -40.64 -9.74 -15.59
CA GLY A 126 -39.81 -8.52 -15.57
C GLY A 126 -38.62 -8.63 -14.62
N ASP A 127 -38.77 -9.46 -13.59
CA ASP A 127 -37.77 -9.71 -12.54
C ASP A 127 -36.58 -10.57 -13.02
N VAL A 128 -36.36 -10.70 -14.33
CA VAL A 128 -35.16 -11.35 -14.86
C VAL A 128 -34.04 -10.32 -14.86
N TRP A 129 -33.00 -10.57 -14.07
CA TRP A 129 -31.82 -9.72 -14.02
C TRP A 129 -30.83 -10.12 -15.10
N PHE A 130 -30.18 -9.12 -15.70
CA PHE A 130 -29.12 -9.34 -16.68
C PHE A 130 -28.03 -8.26 -16.58
N THR A 131 -26.83 -8.63 -16.99
CA THR A 131 -25.63 -7.77 -16.98
C THR A 131 -25.18 -7.33 -18.37
N ALA A 132 -25.70 -7.95 -19.43
CA ALA A 132 -25.44 -7.56 -20.81
C ALA A 132 -26.61 -7.95 -21.73
N LEU A 133 -26.90 -7.08 -22.70
CA LEU A 133 -27.93 -7.29 -23.73
C LEU A 133 -27.39 -6.82 -25.09
N THR A 134 -27.24 -7.74 -26.04
CA THR A 134 -26.74 -7.40 -27.38
C THR A 134 -27.70 -7.89 -28.47
N LEU A 135 -27.86 -7.09 -29.53
CA LEU A 135 -28.64 -7.45 -30.71
C LEU A 135 -27.72 -7.50 -31.92
N ASN A 136 -27.61 -8.67 -32.55
CA ASN A 136 -26.76 -8.93 -33.71
C ASN A 136 -25.27 -8.60 -33.47
N GLY A 137 -24.81 -8.71 -32.22
CA GLY A 137 -23.44 -8.41 -31.81
C GLY A 137 -23.20 -6.95 -31.44
N GLU A 138 -24.20 -6.08 -31.60
CA GLU A 138 -24.14 -4.68 -31.16
C GLU A 138 -24.73 -4.55 -29.76
N ASP A 139 -24.07 -3.75 -28.92
CA ASP A 139 -24.54 -3.47 -27.56
C ASP A 139 -25.83 -2.66 -27.58
N THR A 140 -26.77 -3.03 -26.70
CA THR A 140 -28.06 -2.35 -26.57
C THR A 140 -28.19 -1.85 -25.14
N ALA A 141 -27.72 -0.62 -24.91
CA ALA A 141 -27.74 0.01 -23.60
C ALA A 141 -29.18 0.21 -23.09
N CYS A 142 -29.40 -0.16 -21.83
CA CYS A 142 -30.66 -0.01 -21.10
C CYS A 142 -30.72 1.29 -20.31
N ASP A 143 -30.29 2.41 -20.88
CA ASP A 143 -30.61 3.75 -20.38
C ASP A 143 -30.46 4.75 -21.52
N THR A 144 -31.37 5.71 -21.60
CA THR A 144 -31.29 6.83 -22.55
C THR A 144 -30.93 8.16 -21.89
N ASP A 145 -30.54 8.18 -20.62
CA ASP A 145 -30.26 9.44 -19.91
C ASP A 145 -28.85 9.53 -19.29
N GLU A 146 -27.82 8.94 -19.91
CA GLU A 146 -26.41 9.27 -19.59
C GLU A 146 -25.91 10.38 -20.52
N ILE A 147 -25.93 11.62 -20.03
CA ILE A 147 -25.23 12.74 -20.64
C ILE A 147 -23.88 12.86 -19.94
N TYR A 148 -22.81 12.59 -20.68
CA TYR A 148 -21.44 12.70 -20.17
C TYR A 148 -21.02 14.18 -20.08
N GLY A 149 -20.41 14.56 -18.96
CA GLY A 149 -19.77 15.86 -18.77
C GLY A 149 -19.46 16.13 -17.29
N CYS A 150 -18.52 17.03 -17.03
CA CYS A 150 -18.20 17.39 -15.65
C CYS A 150 -19.37 18.17 -15.03
N THR A 151 -19.69 17.88 -13.77
CA THR A 151 -20.80 18.54 -13.04
C THR A 151 -20.37 19.82 -12.31
N ASP A 152 -19.08 20.12 -12.26
CA ASP A 152 -18.52 21.35 -11.68
C ASP A 152 -18.62 22.54 -12.63
N GLU A 153 -19.40 23.58 -12.27
CA GLU A 153 -19.60 24.81 -13.04
C GLU A 153 -18.30 25.57 -13.37
N SER A 154 -17.21 25.30 -12.66
CA SER A 154 -15.90 25.94 -12.86
C SER A 154 -14.97 25.19 -13.82
N ALA A 155 -15.34 23.98 -14.24
CA ALA A 155 -14.57 23.20 -15.20
C ALA A 155 -14.82 23.63 -16.65
N CYS A 156 -13.80 23.51 -17.49
CA CYS A 156 -13.83 23.78 -18.92
C CYS A 156 -14.68 22.79 -19.73
N ASN A 157 -14.85 21.57 -19.22
CA ASN A 157 -15.75 20.56 -19.78
C ASN A 157 -17.06 20.44 -18.96
N TYR A 158 -17.42 21.49 -18.22
CA TYR A 158 -18.70 21.55 -17.51
C TYR A 158 -19.87 21.37 -18.47
N ASN A 159 -20.79 20.48 -18.09
CA ASN A 159 -22.05 20.31 -18.78
C ASN A 159 -23.19 20.29 -17.75
N SER A 160 -24.01 21.34 -17.76
CA SER A 160 -25.15 21.49 -16.85
C SER A 160 -26.25 20.44 -17.03
N GLU A 161 -26.21 19.68 -18.12
CA GLU A 161 -27.14 18.58 -18.39
C GLU A 161 -26.51 17.22 -18.12
N ALA A 162 -25.25 17.16 -17.64
CA ALA A 162 -24.59 15.90 -17.34
C ALA A 162 -25.27 15.17 -16.18
N THR A 163 -25.47 13.87 -16.37
CA THR A 163 -26.06 12.93 -15.40
C THR A 163 -25.04 11.88 -14.95
N TYR A 164 -23.86 11.87 -15.58
CA TYR A 164 -22.73 11.02 -15.25
C TYR A 164 -21.44 11.86 -15.27
N ASP A 165 -20.73 11.87 -14.14
CA ASP A 165 -19.55 12.69 -13.95
C ASP A 165 -18.34 12.08 -14.65
N VAL A 166 -17.70 12.86 -15.50
CA VAL A 166 -16.41 12.51 -16.13
C VAL A 166 -15.35 13.48 -15.64
N ALA A 167 -14.08 13.07 -15.66
CA ALA A 167 -12.96 13.88 -15.16
C ALA A 167 -13.06 15.35 -15.60
N CYS A 168 -13.13 16.26 -14.62
CA CYS A 168 -13.24 17.70 -14.83
C CYS A 168 -11.91 18.26 -15.33
N SER A 169 -11.93 18.92 -16.48
CA SER A 169 -10.78 19.65 -17.02
C SER A 169 -10.88 21.12 -16.62
N TYR A 170 -9.86 21.69 -16.00
CA TYR A 170 -9.82 23.11 -15.64
C TYR A 170 -8.87 23.89 -16.55
N ALA A 171 -9.01 25.21 -16.55
CA ALA A 171 -8.07 26.08 -17.28
C ALA A 171 -6.77 26.17 -16.49
N GLU A 172 -5.64 26.15 -17.19
CA GLU A 172 -4.33 26.42 -16.58
C GLU A 172 -4.29 27.81 -15.95
N GLU A 173 -3.52 27.97 -14.87
CA GLU A 173 -3.42 29.23 -14.13
C GLU A 173 -2.97 30.37 -15.07
N GLY A 174 -3.74 31.47 -15.10
CA GLY A 174 -3.52 32.59 -16.03
C GLY A 174 -4.28 32.49 -17.36
N TYR A 175 -4.82 31.34 -17.73
CA TYR A 175 -5.55 31.13 -18.99
C TYR A 175 -7.06 30.93 -18.76
N ASP A 176 -7.87 31.17 -19.81
CA ASP A 176 -9.26 30.75 -19.85
C ASP A 176 -9.43 29.34 -20.46
N CYS A 177 -10.63 28.76 -20.35
CA CYS A 177 -10.96 27.43 -20.87
C CYS A 177 -10.86 27.25 -22.39
N SER A 178 -10.59 28.33 -23.14
CA SER A 178 -10.30 28.27 -24.57
C SER A 178 -8.81 28.42 -24.86
N GLY A 179 -7.96 28.35 -23.82
CA GLY A 179 -6.52 28.56 -23.90
C GLY A 179 -6.14 30.01 -24.19
N ASN A 180 -7.03 30.99 -23.98
CA ASN A 180 -6.67 32.39 -24.15
C ASN A 180 -6.03 32.91 -22.86
N CYS A 181 -4.87 33.55 -23.00
CA CYS A 181 -4.23 34.21 -21.89
C CYS A 181 -5.08 35.40 -21.37
N LEU A 182 -5.29 35.44 -20.06
CA LEU A 182 -6.06 36.49 -19.39
C LEU A 182 -5.24 37.76 -19.14
N ASN A 183 -3.91 37.67 -19.02
CA ASN A 183 -2.97 38.80 -18.91
C ASN A 183 -1.58 38.46 -19.50
N ASP A 184 -1.33 38.85 -20.75
CA ASP A 184 -0.01 38.81 -21.41
C ASP A 184 0.41 40.27 -21.66
N PHE A 185 1.25 40.80 -20.78
CA PHE A 185 1.56 42.24 -20.75
C PHE A 185 2.73 42.62 -21.65
N ASN A 186 3.65 41.70 -21.92
CA ASN A 186 4.85 41.95 -22.74
C ASN A 186 4.71 41.41 -24.18
N GLY A 187 3.68 40.61 -24.47
CA GLY A 187 3.32 40.13 -25.80
C GLY A 187 4.21 39.01 -26.32
N ASP A 188 4.89 38.29 -25.44
CA ASP A 188 5.75 37.15 -25.80
C ASP A 188 5.00 35.83 -25.90
N GLY A 189 3.70 35.83 -25.55
CA GLY A 189 2.81 34.68 -25.65
C GLY A 189 2.76 33.81 -24.38
N ILE A 190 3.44 34.22 -23.31
CA ILE A 190 3.38 33.60 -21.98
C ILE A 190 2.46 34.44 -21.09
N CYS A 191 1.61 33.78 -20.31
CA CYS A 191 0.61 34.45 -19.49
C CYS A 191 1.10 34.66 -18.05
N ASP A 192 1.99 35.64 -17.85
CA ASP A 192 2.55 35.94 -16.54
C ASP A 192 2.63 37.45 -16.22
N ALA A 193 2.74 37.75 -14.91
CA ALA A 193 3.14 39.06 -14.42
C ALA A 193 4.52 38.89 -13.77
N LEU A 194 5.57 39.40 -14.40
CA LEU A 194 6.94 39.30 -13.89
C LEU A 194 7.12 40.17 -12.63
N PRO A 195 7.24 39.58 -11.43
CA PRO A 195 7.40 40.32 -10.18
C PRO A 195 8.89 40.64 -9.94
N GLY A 196 9.19 41.86 -9.53
CA GLY A 196 10.54 42.27 -9.15
C GLY A 196 10.68 43.79 -9.05
N CYS A 197 11.88 44.29 -8.80
CA CYS A 197 12.03 45.72 -8.58
C CYS A 197 11.84 46.56 -9.85
N THR A 198 10.74 47.32 -9.92
CA THR A 198 10.42 48.24 -11.04
C THR A 198 10.97 49.66 -10.87
N ASN A 199 11.63 49.96 -9.74
CA ASN A 199 12.16 51.30 -9.48
C ASN A 199 13.55 51.49 -10.14
N PRO A 200 13.69 52.34 -11.18
CA PRO A 200 14.94 52.51 -11.94
C PRO A 200 16.10 53.13 -11.15
N PHE A 201 15.88 53.52 -9.89
CA PHE A 201 16.92 54.02 -8.99
C PHE A 201 17.34 53.01 -7.93
N ALA A 202 16.72 51.82 -7.90
CA ALA A 202 17.09 50.74 -7.00
C ALA A 202 18.29 49.94 -7.54
N CYS A 203 19.10 49.36 -6.65
CA CYS A 203 20.28 48.61 -7.06
C CYS A 203 19.97 47.27 -7.74
N ASN A 204 18.80 46.68 -7.46
CA ASN A 204 18.29 45.48 -8.10
C ASN A 204 17.17 45.78 -9.11
N TYR A 205 17.15 46.99 -9.70
CA TYR A 205 16.20 47.33 -10.75
C TYR A 205 16.34 46.38 -11.95
N ASN A 206 15.22 45.81 -12.40
CA ASN A 206 15.14 45.07 -13.64
C ASN A 206 14.14 45.77 -14.59
N SER A 207 14.54 45.99 -15.85
CA SER A 207 13.64 46.60 -16.85
C SER A 207 12.59 45.65 -17.39
N GLU A 208 12.78 44.34 -17.23
CA GLU A 208 11.89 43.30 -17.75
C GLU A 208 10.75 42.95 -16.79
N VAL A 209 10.85 43.32 -15.51
CA VAL A 209 9.78 43.09 -14.52
C VAL A 209 8.75 44.21 -14.58
N THR A 210 7.46 43.85 -14.44
CA THR A 210 6.33 44.77 -14.64
C THR A 210 5.53 45.04 -13.36
N GLU A 211 5.78 44.29 -12.28
CA GLU A 211 5.12 44.43 -11.00
C GLU A 211 6.14 44.54 -9.85
N ASP A 212 6.01 45.59 -9.02
CA ASP A 212 6.89 45.78 -7.85
C ASP A 212 6.44 44.86 -6.70
N ASP A 213 7.22 43.82 -6.45
CA ASP A 213 7.01 42.84 -5.36
C ASP A 213 7.53 43.34 -4.00
N GLY A 214 8.05 44.57 -3.94
CA GLY A 214 8.63 45.16 -2.73
C GLY A 214 10.09 44.77 -2.49
N SER A 215 10.73 44.06 -3.43
CA SER A 215 12.15 43.67 -3.36
C SER A 215 13.14 44.81 -3.63
N CYS A 216 12.67 46.01 -4.01
CA CYS A 216 13.55 47.15 -4.34
C CYS A 216 14.46 47.56 -3.17
N PHE A 217 15.77 47.35 -3.33
CA PHE A 217 16.77 47.71 -2.32
C PHE A 217 17.70 48.84 -2.77
N GLY A 218 17.71 49.92 -1.98
CA GLY A 218 18.78 50.93 -1.92
C GLY A 218 18.92 51.87 -3.13
N ASN A 219 19.34 53.12 -2.91
CA ASN A 219 19.60 54.09 -3.99
C ASN A 219 21.09 54.02 -4.35
N CYS A 220 21.42 53.48 -5.52
CA CYS A 220 22.80 53.24 -5.95
C CYS A 220 23.48 54.57 -6.33
N SER A 221 24.10 55.23 -5.35
CA SER A 221 24.95 56.40 -5.57
C SER A 221 26.38 56.26 -5.06
N ASP A 222 26.80 55.06 -4.63
CA ASP A 222 28.20 54.74 -4.36
C ASP A 222 28.44 53.24 -4.66
N CYS A 223 28.86 52.92 -5.89
CA CYS A 223 29.49 51.62 -6.20
C CYS A 223 30.93 51.86 -6.67
N PRO A 224 31.94 51.44 -5.88
CA PRO A 224 33.31 51.23 -6.34
C PRO A 224 33.52 49.73 -6.64
N VAL A 225 33.53 49.33 -7.91
CA VAL A 225 34.43 48.35 -8.57
C VAL A 225 33.82 47.86 -9.88
N ASP A 226 34.44 48.28 -10.98
CA ASP A 226 34.35 47.70 -12.31
C ASP A 226 35.28 46.47 -12.32
N TYR A 227 34.82 45.30 -12.79
CA TYR A 227 35.57 44.03 -12.80
C TYR A 227 36.61 43.94 -13.94
N ASP A 228 36.86 45.06 -14.60
CA ASP A 228 37.93 45.27 -15.55
C ASP A 228 39.22 45.69 -14.83
N SER A 229 39.97 44.68 -14.36
CA SER A 229 41.08 44.84 -13.43
C SER A 229 42.29 45.57 -14.04
N ASP A 230 42.41 45.59 -15.37
CA ASP A 230 43.40 46.38 -16.09
C ASP A 230 42.82 47.62 -16.82
N SER A 231 41.51 47.84 -16.68
CA SER A 231 40.76 49.02 -17.14
C SER A 231 40.82 49.23 -18.66
N ASP A 232 40.91 48.14 -19.42
CA ASP A 232 40.98 48.17 -20.89
C ASP A 232 39.60 48.24 -21.59
N GLY A 233 38.54 48.08 -20.81
CA GLY A 233 37.14 48.13 -21.17
C GLY A 233 36.52 46.76 -21.50
N VAL A 234 37.24 45.65 -21.28
CA VAL A 234 36.80 44.29 -21.65
C VAL A 234 37.15 43.30 -20.55
N ILE A 235 36.15 42.64 -19.98
CA ILE A 235 36.38 41.54 -19.02
C ILE A 235 36.78 40.28 -19.81
N GLY A 236 38.05 39.86 -19.66
CA GLY A 236 38.62 38.73 -20.41
C GLY A 236 39.23 37.63 -19.54
N VAL A 237 39.79 36.60 -20.20
CA VAL A 237 40.40 35.43 -19.52
C VAL A 237 41.55 35.84 -18.58
N SER A 238 42.21 36.97 -18.85
CA SER A 238 43.23 37.56 -17.97
C SER A 238 42.67 38.10 -16.65
N ASP A 239 41.51 38.77 -16.66
CA ASP A 239 40.83 39.26 -15.45
C ASP A 239 40.31 38.09 -14.61
N LEU A 240 39.79 37.06 -15.29
CA LEU A 240 39.32 35.84 -14.64
C LEU A 240 40.48 35.03 -14.03
N LEU A 241 41.63 34.94 -14.70
CA LEU A 241 42.83 34.31 -14.14
C LEU A 241 43.42 35.11 -12.97
N PHE A 242 43.27 36.43 -12.96
CA PHE A 242 43.68 37.27 -11.84
C PHE A 242 42.74 37.11 -10.64
N PHE A 243 41.43 37.01 -10.89
CA PHE A 243 40.41 36.75 -9.87
C PHE A 243 40.51 35.34 -9.27
N LEU A 244 40.71 34.31 -10.10
CA LEU A 244 40.85 32.92 -9.64
C LEU A 244 42.18 32.66 -8.93
N ALA A 245 43.22 33.47 -9.19
CA ALA A 245 44.46 33.43 -8.42
C ALA A 245 44.32 33.99 -7.00
N LEU A 246 43.21 34.67 -6.68
CA LEU A 246 42.91 35.26 -5.36
C LEU A 246 41.80 34.49 -4.60
N PHE A 247 41.21 33.44 -5.19
CA PHE A 247 40.15 32.66 -4.57
C PHE A 247 40.73 31.60 -3.62
N GLY A 248 40.66 31.86 -2.31
CA GLY A 248 41.05 30.91 -1.26
C GLY A 248 41.88 31.46 -0.09
N ASP A 249 42.30 32.73 -0.11
CA ASP A 249 43.04 33.34 1.01
C ASP A 249 42.11 34.07 2.01
N ALA A 250 42.50 34.11 3.29
CA ALA A 250 41.72 34.80 4.33
C ALA A 250 41.95 36.33 4.30
N ASP A 251 40.86 37.10 4.44
CA ASP A 251 40.86 38.57 4.54
C ASP A 251 41.60 39.01 5.81
N MET A 252 42.85 39.47 5.66
CA MET A 252 43.78 39.61 6.78
C MET A 252 43.72 40.98 7.44
N ASP A 253 43.29 42.04 6.76
CA ASP A 253 43.06 43.33 7.39
C ASP A 253 41.58 43.60 7.74
N ASN A 254 40.71 42.67 7.33
CA ASN A 254 39.35 42.47 7.81
C ASN A 254 38.44 43.66 7.46
N ASP A 255 38.73 44.31 6.33
CA ASP A 255 37.92 45.36 5.75
C ASP A 255 36.82 44.83 4.81
N GLY A 256 36.81 43.51 4.59
CA GLY A 256 35.80 42.79 3.83
C GLY A 256 36.11 42.70 2.33
N VAL A 257 37.33 43.03 1.89
CA VAL A 257 37.73 43.00 0.48
C VAL A 257 39.10 42.34 0.30
N TRP A 258 39.17 41.26 -0.48
CA TRP A 258 40.44 40.59 -0.80
C TRP A 258 41.26 41.38 -1.82
N ASP A 259 42.29 42.10 -1.38
CA ASP A 259 43.11 42.96 -2.23
C ASP A 259 44.64 42.79 -2.03
N SER A 260 45.43 43.70 -2.62
CA SER A 260 46.90 43.69 -2.52
C SER A 260 47.46 43.80 -1.09
N GLY A 261 46.63 44.03 -0.09
CA GLY A 261 46.91 43.96 1.34
C GLY A 261 46.99 42.53 1.91
N ASP A 262 46.44 41.52 1.21
CA ASP A 262 46.23 40.16 1.74
C ASP A 262 47.29 39.12 1.34
N ILE A 263 48.38 39.53 0.66
CA ILE A 263 49.50 38.64 0.37
C ILE A 263 50.63 38.85 1.40
N CYS A 264 51.00 37.76 2.09
CA CYS A 264 52.12 37.67 3.02
C CYS A 264 53.38 38.44 2.56
N VAL A 265 53.74 39.54 3.23
CA VAL A 265 54.97 40.33 2.93
C VAL A 265 56.21 39.74 3.63
N GLY A 266 56.31 38.41 3.74
CA GLY A 266 57.38 37.69 4.46
C GLY A 266 57.69 36.30 3.88
N ILE A 267 58.76 35.65 4.35
CA ILE A 267 59.09 34.26 3.94
C ILE A 267 58.22 33.30 4.76
N ILE A 268 57.53 32.38 4.08
CA ILE A 268 56.81 31.26 4.69
C ILE A 268 57.82 30.28 5.30
N ASP A 269 57.64 29.89 6.56
CA ASP A 269 58.53 28.93 7.23
C ASP A 269 58.16 27.47 6.91
N ALA A 270 58.94 26.53 7.43
CA ALA A 270 58.83 25.11 7.09
C ALA A 270 57.50 24.45 7.55
N CYS A 271 56.71 25.14 8.37
CA CYS A 271 55.39 24.70 8.80
C CYS A 271 54.25 25.41 8.05
N GLY A 272 54.55 26.24 7.05
CA GLY A 272 53.54 26.85 6.17
C GLY A 272 52.94 28.17 6.67
N VAL A 273 53.43 28.76 7.77
CA VAL A 273 52.89 30.01 8.33
C VAL A 273 53.68 31.24 7.86
N CYS A 274 52.97 32.30 7.46
CA CYS A 274 53.56 33.58 7.09
C CYS A 274 54.13 34.33 8.31
N GLY A 275 55.47 34.51 8.37
CA GLY A 275 56.13 35.31 9.41
C GLY A 275 56.33 34.63 10.77
N GLY A 276 56.22 33.30 10.83
CA GLY A 276 56.39 32.50 12.06
C GLY A 276 57.84 32.37 12.58
N ASP A 277 57.97 32.07 13.89
CA ASP A 277 59.25 31.97 14.60
C ASP A 277 59.96 30.60 14.42
N GLY A 278 59.34 29.64 13.71
CA GLY A 278 59.96 28.42 13.19
C GLY A 278 60.66 27.47 14.19
N ILE A 279 59.97 26.93 15.20
CA ILE A 279 60.53 25.84 16.02
C ILE A 279 59.53 24.69 16.21
N ASP A 280 59.72 23.65 15.40
CA ASP A 280 59.32 22.26 15.67
C ASP A 280 60.31 21.67 16.70
N SER A 281 59.88 21.53 17.96
CA SER A 281 60.77 21.30 19.09
C SER A 281 61.26 19.86 19.22
N ASP A 282 60.54 18.87 18.70
CA ASP A 282 60.98 17.47 18.69
C ASP A 282 61.24 16.91 17.29
N GLY A 283 60.94 17.68 16.24
CA GLY A 283 61.53 17.51 14.92
C GLY A 283 60.90 16.39 14.11
N ASP A 284 59.65 16.04 14.40
CA ASP A 284 58.93 14.99 13.69
C ASP A 284 58.06 15.53 12.54
N GLY A 285 57.98 16.85 12.38
CA GLY A 285 57.26 17.53 11.33
C GLY A 285 55.75 17.61 11.53
N ILE A 286 55.24 17.36 12.75
CA ILE A 286 53.81 17.47 13.09
C ILE A 286 53.65 18.18 14.44
N CYS A 287 52.85 19.25 14.49
CA CYS A 287 52.54 19.89 15.78
C CYS A 287 51.43 19.10 16.51
N ASP A 288 51.79 18.45 17.62
CA ASP A 288 50.92 17.51 18.36
C ASP A 288 50.61 17.96 19.81
N ALA A 289 50.23 17.03 20.71
CA ALA A 289 49.82 17.33 22.08
C ALA A 289 50.90 17.99 22.99
N GLN A 290 52.13 18.20 22.53
CA GLN A 290 53.06 19.13 23.19
C GLN A 290 52.81 20.61 22.81
N ASP A 291 52.00 20.85 21.77
CA ASP A 291 51.55 22.12 21.21
C ASP A 291 50.00 22.13 21.03
N PRO A 292 49.20 22.49 22.06
CA PRO A 292 47.75 22.26 22.04
C PRO A 292 46.99 23.11 21.01
N CYS A 293 46.12 22.44 20.23
CA CYS A 293 45.29 23.05 19.19
C CYS A 293 44.18 23.99 19.74
N THR A 294 43.93 25.11 19.04
CA THR A 294 42.76 25.98 19.23
C THR A 294 41.76 25.76 18.10
N GLY A 295 40.88 24.76 18.28
CA GLY A 295 39.93 24.31 17.26
C GLY A 295 39.22 23.00 17.61
N GLY A 296 38.22 22.60 16.82
CA GLY A 296 37.56 21.29 16.92
C GLY A 296 38.28 20.26 16.05
N TYR A 297 38.18 18.97 16.40
CA TYR A 297 38.67 17.89 15.55
C TYR A 297 37.54 17.40 14.63
N ASP A 298 37.86 17.11 13.38
CA ASP A 298 36.94 16.43 12.46
C ASP A 298 36.90 14.91 12.71
N GLU A 299 36.04 14.21 11.96
CA GLU A 299 35.79 12.76 12.10
C GLU A 299 37.00 11.89 11.73
N CYS A 300 38.01 12.48 11.05
CA CYS A 300 39.30 11.85 10.76
C CYS A 300 40.35 12.12 11.86
N GLY A 301 40.04 12.95 12.86
CA GLY A 301 40.92 13.27 13.98
C GLY A 301 41.92 14.40 13.68
N ILE A 302 41.70 15.21 12.64
CA ILE A 302 42.54 16.37 12.28
C ILE A 302 41.94 17.65 12.87
N CYS A 303 42.78 18.51 13.46
CA CYS A 303 42.29 19.74 14.08
C CYS A 303 41.98 20.82 13.03
N ASN A 304 40.72 21.28 13.00
CA ASN A 304 40.14 22.20 12.00
C ASN A 304 40.28 21.72 10.53
N GLY A 305 40.13 20.41 10.27
CA GLY A 305 40.17 19.87 8.89
C GLY A 305 38.88 20.10 8.09
N ASP A 306 39.01 20.07 6.75
CA ASP A 306 37.96 20.40 5.77
C ASP A 306 37.05 19.22 5.37
N GLY A 307 37.09 18.08 6.08
CA GLY A 307 36.36 16.86 5.71
C GLY A 307 36.96 16.09 4.51
N PRO A 308 36.38 14.95 4.08
CA PRO A 308 36.99 14.09 3.07
C PRO A 308 36.87 14.71 1.67
N SER A 309 37.97 15.28 1.16
CA SER A 309 38.09 15.65 -0.25
C SER A 309 38.72 14.53 -1.07
N ILE A 310 38.03 14.12 -2.14
CA ILE A 310 38.56 13.24 -3.19
C ILE A 310 39.71 13.96 -3.89
N SER A 311 40.92 13.41 -3.81
CA SER A 311 42.04 13.81 -4.65
C SER A 311 42.83 12.59 -5.12
N ALA A 312 42.68 12.23 -6.39
CA ALA A 312 43.75 11.62 -7.20
C ALA A 312 43.30 11.48 -8.67
N ILE A 313 43.77 12.38 -9.54
CA ILE A 313 44.01 12.04 -10.95
C ILE A 313 45.53 12.18 -11.15
N ASP A 314 46.20 11.05 -11.32
CA ASP A 314 47.65 11.01 -11.54
C ASP A 314 47.93 10.79 -13.04
N THR A 315 48.42 11.85 -13.69
CA THR A 315 49.11 11.89 -15.00
C THR A 315 48.30 11.70 -16.30
N ILE A 316 48.27 12.75 -17.16
CA ILE A 316 47.86 12.70 -18.58
C ILE A 316 49.11 12.48 -19.46
N ILE A 317 49.12 11.43 -20.29
CA ILE A 317 50.13 11.23 -21.34
C ILE A 317 49.57 11.74 -22.68
N ASN A 318 50.08 12.87 -23.14
CA ASN A 318 49.77 13.42 -24.46
C ASN A 318 50.56 12.71 -25.57
N THR A 319 49.88 12.20 -26.60
CA THR A 319 50.54 11.83 -27.86
C THR A 319 49.64 12.17 -29.06
N TYR A 320 49.93 13.32 -29.70
CA TYR A 320 49.53 13.77 -31.05
C TYR A 320 47.99 13.84 -31.28
N ASP A 321 47.34 14.94 -31.66
CA ASP A 321 47.66 16.00 -32.63
C ASP A 321 46.68 17.21 -32.41
N SER A 322 46.75 18.19 -33.29
CA SER A 322 46.38 19.61 -33.17
C SER A 322 44.90 19.98 -32.89
N LEU A 323 44.69 20.88 -31.91
CA LEU A 323 43.42 21.57 -31.58
C LEU A 323 43.18 22.75 -32.56
N PHE A 324 42.05 22.80 -33.27
CA PHE A 324 41.64 23.97 -34.05
C PHE A 324 40.36 24.59 -33.48
N VAL A 325 40.29 25.93 -33.53
CA VAL A 325 39.19 26.74 -33.00
C VAL A 325 38.52 27.46 -34.16
N GLU A 326 37.23 27.23 -34.38
CA GLU A 326 36.40 28.08 -35.23
C GLU A 326 35.45 28.91 -34.36
N ASN A 327 35.28 30.18 -34.71
CA ASN A 327 34.51 31.16 -33.94
C ASN A 327 33.13 31.36 -34.59
N LEU A 328 32.07 31.11 -33.82
CA LEU A 328 30.71 31.54 -34.10
C LEU A 328 30.19 32.20 -32.82
N ASP A 329 29.54 33.35 -33.01
CA ASP A 329 29.23 34.34 -31.98
C ASP A 329 28.77 33.73 -30.64
N ASP A 330 29.63 33.95 -29.64
CA ASP A 330 29.52 33.65 -28.20
C ASP A 330 29.92 32.27 -27.64
N TRP A 331 30.50 31.35 -28.43
CA TRP A 331 31.20 30.17 -27.85
C TRP A 331 32.49 29.76 -28.60
N TYR A 332 33.50 29.28 -27.84
CA TYR A 332 34.66 28.57 -28.39
C TYR A 332 34.45 27.06 -28.23
N VAL A 333 34.32 26.32 -29.33
CA VAL A 333 34.24 24.85 -29.30
C VAL A 333 35.64 24.26 -29.49
N PHE A 334 36.07 23.45 -28.54
CA PHE A 334 37.29 22.64 -28.65
C PHE A 334 36.90 21.23 -29.11
N VAL A 335 37.21 20.89 -30.36
CA VAL A 335 37.02 19.51 -30.84
C VAL A 335 38.25 18.70 -30.46
N VAL A 336 38.07 17.72 -29.58
CA VAL A 336 39.06 16.67 -29.31
C VAL A 336 38.64 15.44 -30.11
N GLU A 337 39.49 14.92 -31.00
CA GLU A 337 39.17 13.70 -31.74
C GLU A 337 39.11 12.48 -30.79
N SER A 338 38.30 11.50 -31.18
CA SER A 338 37.62 10.42 -30.42
C SER A 338 38.43 9.47 -29.51
N ASP A 339 39.70 9.70 -29.21
CA ASP A 339 40.58 8.64 -28.70
C ASP A 339 41.15 8.89 -27.27
N THR A 340 40.42 9.57 -26.38
CA THR A 340 40.85 9.75 -24.97
C THR A 340 39.96 8.94 -24.02
N ILE A 341 40.50 7.85 -23.43
CA ILE A 341 39.81 6.98 -22.47
C ILE A 341 40.28 7.29 -21.03
N PHE A 342 39.33 7.48 -20.11
CA PHE A 342 39.55 7.48 -18.67
C PHE A 342 38.95 6.20 -18.07
N THR A 343 39.66 5.50 -17.18
CA THR A 343 39.10 4.35 -16.43
C THR A 343 39.11 4.64 -14.94
N SER A 344 37.93 4.64 -14.32
CA SER A 344 37.68 4.65 -12.88
C SER A 344 36.93 3.36 -12.52
N ILE A 345 37.31 2.70 -11.43
CA ILE A 345 36.55 1.58 -10.85
C ILE A 345 35.81 2.17 -9.64
N CYS A 346 34.47 2.25 -9.70
CA CYS A 346 33.65 2.68 -8.58
C CYS A 346 33.44 1.52 -7.58
N PRO A 347 33.33 1.80 -6.27
CA PRO A 347 32.81 0.81 -5.32
C PRO A 347 31.33 0.56 -5.62
N ASP A 348 30.92 -0.71 -5.70
CA ASP A 348 29.50 -1.06 -5.78
C ASP A 348 28.84 -0.84 -4.42
N PHE A 349 27.80 -0.01 -4.41
CA PHE A 349 26.99 0.33 -3.23
C PHE A 349 25.73 -0.54 -3.20
N GLY A 350 25.31 -0.95 -2.00
CA GLY A 350 24.12 -1.76 -1.78
C GLY A 350 24.16 -2.46 -0.44
N CYS A 351 23.03 -3.05 -0.02
CA CYS A 351 22.98 -3.74 1.27
C CYS A 351 24.03 -4.87 1.37
N THR A 352 24.97 -4.74 2.30
CA THR A 352 26.04 -5.73 2.49
C THR A 352 25.69 -6.83 3.49
N SER A 353 24.54 -6.72 4.15
CA SER A 353 24.10 -7.65 5.17
C SER A 353 23.39 -8.86 4.57
N GLN A 354 23.97 -10.04 4.72
CA GLN A 354 23.39 -11.32 4.27
C GLN A 354 22.04 -11.65 4.95
N GLU A 355 21.69 -10.93 6.02
CA GLU A 355 20.44 -11.09 6.78
C GLU A 355 19.30 -10.18 6.29
N ALA A 356 19.59 -9.23 5.41
CA ALA A 356 18.58 -8.33 4.86
C ALA A 356 17.83 -8.99 3.70
N LEU A 357 16.55 -8.66 3.57
CA LEU A 357 15.68 -9.13 2.48
C LEU A 357 16.20 -8.69 1.11
N ASN A 358 17.00 -7.63 1.05
CA ASN A 358 17.58 -7.06 -0.17
C ASN A 358 19.14 -7.11 -0.18
N PHE A 359 19.74 -8.13 0.43
CA PHE A 359 21.20 -8.35 0.38
C PHE A 359 21.75 -8.33 -1.06
N ASN A 360 22.78 -7.51 -1.29
CA ASN A 360 23.51 -7.42 -2.54
C ASN A 360 24.93 -8.02 -2.38
N ALA A 361 25.15 -9.21 -2.95
CA ALA A 361 26.43 -9.92 -2.87
C ALA A 361 27.58 -9.23 -3.64
N SER A 362 27.27 -8.29 -4.54
CA SER A 362 28.24 -7.52 -5.31
C SER A 362 28.62 -6.21 -4.61
N ALA A 363 27.82 -5.76 -3.64
CA ALA A 363 28.11 -4.54 -2.89
C ALA A 363 29.37 -4.70 -2.05
N SER A 364 30.28 -3.73 -2.20
CA SER A 364 31.52 -3.62 -1.43
C SER A 364 31.42 -2.58 -0.31
N VAL A 365 30.39 -1.74 -0.36
CA VAL A 365 30.11 -0.67 0.60
C VAL A 365 28.60 -0.66 0.89
N ASP A 366 28.25 -0.71 2.18
CA ASP A 366 26.86 -0.61 2.61
C ASP A 366 26.36 0.82 2.46
N ASP A 367 25.26 0.99 1.72
CA ASP A 367 24.60 2.27 1.49
C ASP A 367 23.43 2.54 2.45
N GLY A 368 23.24 1.66 3.45
CA GLY A 368 22.16 1.78 4.43
C GLY A 368 20.81 1.30 3.91
N SER A 369 20.76 0.73 2.69
CA SER A 369 19.52 0.24 2.07
C SER A 369 18.99 -1.06 2.67
N CYS A 370 19.69 -1.70 3.62
CA CYS A 370 19.31 -3.01 4.15
C CYS A 370 17.90 -3.05 4.78
N LEU A 371 16.99 -3.80 4.16
CA LEU A 371 15.64 -4.05 4.65
C LEU A 371 15.59 -5.29 5.54
N TYR A 372 15.07 -5.13 6.74
CA TYR A 372 14.86 -6.23 7.69
C TYR A 372 13.37 -6.39 8.01
N ALA A 373 12.91 -7.64 8.18
CA ALA A 373 11.56 -7.89 8.66
C ALA A 373 11.44 -7.48 10.14
N ASN A 374 10.56 -6.54 10.48
CA ASN A 374 10.27 -6.17 11.87
C ASN A 374 8.93 -6.77 12.31
N PRO A 375 8.91 -7.54 13.40
CA PRO A 375 7.65 -8.10 13.88
C PRO A 375 6.76 -7.05 14.53
N LEU A 376 5.49 -7.03 14.13
CA LEU A 376 4.42 -6.33 14.82
C LEU A 376 3.94 -7.19 15.99
N ILE A 377 3.81 -6.59 17.18
CA ILE A 377 3.34 -7.27 18.39
C ILE A 377 1.96 -6.73 18.80
N ASN A 378 1.01 -7.63 19.00
CA ASN A 378 -0.34 -7.33 19.47
C ASN A 378 -0.67 -8.16 20.71
N GLU A 379 -1.16 -7.55 21.79
CA GLU A 379 -1.72 -8.30 22.91
C GLU A 379 -3.07 -8.91 22.50
N ILE A 380 -3.24 -10.21 22.74
CA ILE A 380 -4.44 -10.97 22.36
C ILE A 380 -5.14 -11.53 23.59
N MET A 381 -6.42 -11.89 23.44
CA MET A 381 -7.17 -12.55 24.50
C MET A 381 -6.45 -13.84 24.93
N PHE A 382 -6.29 -14.03 26.24
CA PHE A 382 -5.71 -15.25 26.78
C PHE A 382 -6.68 -16.43 26.59
N GLN A 383 -6.49 -17.15 25.50
CA GLN A 383 -7.21 -18.36 25.16
C GLN A 383 -6.25 -19.35 24.46
N PRO A 384 -5.43 -20.09 25.22
CA PRO A 384 -4.47 -21.03 24.62
C PRO A 384 -5.24 -22.10 23.83
N PRO A 385 -4.91 -22.32 22.54
CA PRO A 385 -5.64 -23.26 21.69
C PRO A 385 -5.45 -24.73 22.08
N PHE A 386 -4.37 -25.06 22.78
CA PHE A 386 -4.07 -26.43 23.23
C PHE A 386 -3.93 -26.51 24.74
N ASP A 387 -4.36 -27.62 25.34
CA ASP A 387 -4.16 -27.85 26.77
C ASP A 387 -2.66 -27.98 27.07
N TRP A 388 -2.22 -27.53 28.26
CA TRP A 388 -0.80 -27.60 28.64
C TRP A 388 -0.22 -29.02 28.57
N SER A 389 -1.07 -30.04 28.79
CA SER A 389 -0.68 -31.45 28.73
C SER A 389 -0.66 -32.04 27.32
N ASP A 390 -1.08 -31.31 26.30
CA ASP A 390 -1.11 -31.79 24.93
C ASP A 390 0.30 -31.89 24.33
N GLY A 391 0.44 -32.73 23.31
CA GLY A 391 1.71 -33.00 22.63
C GLY A 391 2.51 -34.16 23.24
N GLU A 392 3.57 -34.55 22.52
CA GLU A 392 4.55 -35.53 22.98
C GLU A 392 5.64 -34.87 23.82
N VAL A 393 6.12 -35.56 24.85
CA VAL A 393 7.17 -35.04 25.75
C VAL A 393 8.51 -35.04 25.00
N ILE A 394 9.07 -33.85 24.78
CA ILE A 394 10.36 -33.63 24.12
C ILE A 394 11.51 -33.41 25.10
N LEU A 395 11.21 -32.87 26.29
CA LEU A 395 12.16 -32.68 27.38
C LEU A 395 11.49 -32.91 28.72
N SER A 396 12.18 -33.66 29.59
CA SER A 396 11.81 -33.86 30.98
C SER A 396 13.05 -34.31 31.75
N GLY A 397 13.20 -33.90 33.00
CA GLY A 397 14.31 -34.38 33.84
C GLY A 397 15.66 -33.69 33.60
N ILE A 398 15.72 -32.67 32.75
CA ILE A 398 16.96 -31.97 32.34
C ILE A 398 16.81 -30.49 32.66
N ASP A 399 17.81 -29.96 33.37
CA ASP A 399 18.02 -28.54 33.67
C ASP A 399 19.12 -27.98 32.75
N ASP A 400 19.02 -26.71 32.36
CA ASP A 400 19.94 -26.04 31.41
C ASP A 400 20.24 -26.85 30.13
N GLY A 401 19.20 -27.30 29.42
CA GLY A 401 19.32 -28.10 28.21
C GLY A 401 18.27 -27.77 27.14
N TYR A 402 18.43 -28.30 25.94
CA TYR A 402 17.44 -28.20 24.86
C TYR A 402 17.22 -29.55 24.17
N SER A 403 16.14 -29.65 23.40
CA SER A 403 15.73 -30.86 22.68
C SER A 403 16.67 -31.18 21.51
N SER A 404 16.53 -32.37 20.91
CA SER A 404 16.98 -32.53 19.51
C SER A 404 16.17 -31.61 18.58
N ALA A 405 16.62 -31.42 17.34
CA ALA A 405 15.84 -30.70 16.32
C ALA A 405 14.44 -31.33 16.16
N ILE A 406 13.41 -30.48 16.22
CA ILE A 406 11.98 -30.80 16.15
C ILE A 406 11.45 -30.28 14.81
N PRO A 407 10.70 -31.08 14.04
CA PRO A 407 10.08 -30.59 12.81
C PRO A 407 8.99 -29.56 13.10
N ILE A 408 8.87 -28.50 12.29
CA ILE A 408 7.72 -27.58 12.35
C ILE A 408 6.50 -28.20 11.67
N GLY A 409 6.75 -29.07 10.69
CA GLY A 409 5.72 -29.73 9.88
C GLY A 409 5.42 -29.00 8.58
N PHE A 410 5.81 -27.73 8.48
CA PHE A 410 5.69 -26.85 7.32
C PHE A 410 6.90 -25.91 7.27
N ASP A 411 7.07 -25.22 6.14
CA ASP A 411 8.08 -24.16 6.00
C ASP A 411 7.54 -22.89 6.68
N PHE A 412 8.27 -22.39 7.67
CA PHE A 412 7.89 -21.25 8.51
C PHE A 412 8.87 -20.11 8.31
N ASN A 413 8.38 -18.95 7.90
CA ASN A 413 9.20 -17.76 7.71
C ASN A 413 9.39 -17.03 9.05
N PHE A 414 10.64 -16.85 9.47
CA PHE A 414 11.01 -16.08 10.64
C PHE A 414 12.13 -15.11 10.28
N TYR A 415 11.88 -13.82 10.46
CA TYR A 415 12.78 -12.73 10.04
C TYR A 415 13.25 -12.82 8.57
N GLY A 416 12.37 -13.23 7.65
CA GLY A 416 12.70 -13.36 6.23
C GLY A 416 13.32 -14.70 5.83
N PHE A 417 13.66 -15.55 6.80
CA PHE A 417 14.29 -16.85 6.56
C PHE A 417 13.29 -17.99 6.77
N SER A 418 13.31 -18.97 5.86
CA SER A 418 12.46 -20.16 5.93
C SER A 418 13.12 -21.25 6.80
N TYR A 419 12.39 -21.71 7.81
CA TYR A 419 12.78 -22.79 8.70
C TYR A 419 11.75 -23.90 8.68
N ASN A 420 12.21 -25.14 8.79
CA ASN A 420 11.33 -26.31 8.93
C ASN A 420 11.60 -27.12 10.21
N GLN A 421 12.55 -26.65 11.04
CA GLN A 421 12.94 -27.25 12.30
C GLN A 421 13.34 -26.19 13.32
N PHE A 422 13.21 -26.52 14.61
CA PHE A 422 13.69 -25.70 15.72
C PHE A 422 14.18 -26.60 16.87
N VAL A 423 14.78 -26.02 17.90
CA VAL A 423 15.03 -26.68 19.19
C VAL A 423 14.32 -25.91 20.31
N ALA A 424 13.84 -26.62 21.34
CA ALA A 424 13.19 -26.01 22.50
C ALA A 424 14.03 -26.25 23.76
N SER A 425 14.13 -25.23 24.61
CA SER A 425 14.92 -25.23 25.84
C SER A 425 14.08 -25.59 27.07
N SER A 426 14.74 -26.18 28.07
CA SER A 426 14.20 -26.33 29.42
C SER A 426 13.78 -24.98 30.01
N ASN A 427 14.48 -23.90 29.62
CA ASN A 427 14.38 -22.56 30.17
C ASN A 427 13.31 -21.66 29.52
N GLY A 428 12.31 -22.19 28.80
CA GLY A 428 11.16 -21.37 28.36
C GLY A 428 11.31 -20.62 27.04
N TRP A 429 12.19 -21.07 26.15
CA TRP A 429 12.38 -20.51 24.80
C TRP A 429 12.57 -21.61 23.75
N LEU A 430 12.36 -21.28 22.49
CA LEU A 430 12.76 -22.07 21.33
C LEU A 430 13.62 -21.24 20.38
N SER A 431 14.50 -21.89 19.61
CA SER A 431 15.38 -21.24 18.63
C SER A 431 15.39 -22.02 17.32
N PHE A 432 15.47 -21.28 16.23
CA PHE A 432 15.66 -21.82 14.89
C PHE A 432 17.14 -22.11 14.58
N ASP A 433 18.06 -21.64 15.43
CA ASP A 433 19.43 -22.15 15.46
C ASP A 433 19.44 -23.52 16.13
N LEU A 434 19.98 -24.54 15.43
CA LEU A 434 19.91 -25.94 15.89
C LEU A 434 21.02 -26.32 16.90
N ASP A 435 21.96 -25.43 17.18
CA ASP A 435 23.02 -25.62 18.19
C ASP A 435 23.22 -24.37 19.09
N PRO A 436 22.16 -23.92 19.79
CA PRO A 436 22.22 -22.72 20.61
C PRO A 436 22.88 -22.99 21.97
N TYR A 437 23.32 -21.94 22.65
CA TYR A 437 23.77 -22.06 24.04
C TYR A 437 22.58 -22.32 24.98
N ALA A 438 22.62 -23.43 25.72
CA ALA A 438 21.51 -23.89 26.56
C ALA A 438 21.32 -23.13 27.88
N GLY A 439 22.32 -22.36 28.30
CA GLY A 439 22.35 -21.79 29.65
C GLY A 439 21.35 -20.65 29.86
N TYR A 440 21.01 -20.44 31.13
CA TYR A 440 20.19 -19.32 31.57
C TYR A 440 20.99 -17.99 31.67
N ASN A 441 20.57 -16.94 30.93
CA ASN A 441 21.16 -15.59 30.96
C ASN A 441 20.24 -14.44 30.44
N PRO A 442 18.99 -14.25 30.89
CA PRO A 442 18.19 -13.07 30.54
C PRO A 442 18.66 -11.85 31.35
N GLN A 443 19.81 -11.28 30.99
CA GLN A 443 20.38 -10.07 31.62
C GLN A 443 20.22 -8.82 30.75
N GLU A 444 19.79 -8.97 29.50
CA GLU A 444 19.55 -7.90 28.53
C GLU A 444 18.07 -7.83 28.13
N THR A 445 17.65 -6.66 27.68
CA THR A 445 16.32 -6.48 27.06
C THR A 445 16.38 -6.95 25.61
N ILE A 446 15.25 -7.40 25.07
CA ILE A 446 15.11 -7.73 23.65
C ILE A 446 15.07 -6.42 22.84
N PRO A 447 15.73 -6.32 21.67
CA PRO A 447 16.71 -7.27 21.14
C PRO A 447 18.05 -7.21 21.90
N GLY A 448 18.68 -8.37 22.09
CA GLY A 448 19.95 -8.47 22.83
C GLY A 448 20.83 -9.64 22.37
N THR A 449 22.10 -9.35 22.10
CA THR A 449 23.08 -10.32 21.58
C THR A 449 23.50 -11.40 22.59
N SER A 450 23.26 -11.20 23.88
CA SER A 450 23.54 -12.20 24.92
C SER A 450 22.36 -13.13 25.24
N LEU A 451 21.18 -12.85 24.66
CA LEU A 451 19.98 -13.68 24.73
C LEU A 451 20.04 -14.79 23.65
N PRO A 452 19.22 -15.84 23.74
CA PRO A 452 19.10 -16.83 22.67
C PRO A 452 18.81 -16.16 21.33
N LEU A 453 19.69 -16.36 20.35
CA LEU A 453 19.54 -15.79 19.02
C LEU A 453 18.52 -16.59 18.21
N ASN A 454 17.96 -15.94 17.19
CA ASN A 454 17.03 -16.56 16.25
C ASN A 454 15.88 -17.28 16.98
N SER A 455 15.23 -16.61 17.94
CA SER A 455 14.48 -17.28 18.99
C SER A 455 13.12 -16.65 19.30
N VAL A 456 12.25 -17.52 19.82
CA VAL A 456 10.99 -17.17 20.48
C VAL A 456 11.15 -17.46 21.97
N MET A 457 11.28 -16.40 22.76
CA MET A 457 11.38 -16.45 24.21
C MET A 457 9.98 -16.36 24.79
N VAL A 458 9.35 -17.51 25.03
CA VAL A 458 7.96 -17.59 25.53
C VAL A 458 7.89 -17.05 26.96
N VAL A 459 8.76 -17.58 27.81
CA VAL A 459 8.94 -17.18 29.20
C VAL A 459 10.38 -17.54 29.60
N TYR A 460 11.37 -16.91 28.96
CA TYR A 460 12.77 -17.27 29.17
C TYR A 460 13.16 -17.01 30.62
N ASN A 461 13.19 -18.07 31.41
CA ASN A 461 13.39 -18.06 32.85
C ASN A 461 14.24 -19.27 33.25
N ASP A 462 14.83 -19.23 34.45
CA ASP A 462 15.62 -20.32 35.00
C ASP A 462 14.67 -21.43 35.47
N LEU A 463 14.31 -22.32 34.55
CA LEU A 463 13.30 -23.36 34.74
C LEU A 463 13.98 -24.72 34.84
N ASP A 464 13.50 -25.52 35.79
CA ASP A 464 14.07 -26.81 36.13
C ASP A 464 13.04 -27.96 35.98
N PRO A 465 12.93 -28.53 34.76
CA PRO A 465 12.18 -29.76 34.49
C PRO A 465 12.71 -31.00 35.24
N SER A 466 13.89 -30.95 35.86
CA SER A 466 14.39 -32.04 36.72
C SER A 466 13.67 -32.08 38.07
N THR A 467 13.10 -30.96 38.48
CA THR A 467 12.30 -30.85 39.71
C THR A 467 10.82 -31.10 39.46
N CYS A 468 10.20 -30.43 38.48
CA CYS A 468 8.81 -30.71 38.09
C CYS A 468 8.46 -30.20 36.68
N GLY A 469 7.38 -30.76 36.12
CA GLY A 469 6.86 -30.41 34.79
C GLY A 469 7.58 -31.11 33.64
N ASP A 470 7.12 -30.82 32.43
CA ASP A 470 7.71 -31.28 31.18
C ASP A 470 7.51 -30.27 30.05
N ILE A 471 8.30 -30.40 28.98
CA ILE A 471 8.12 -29.65 27.74
C ILE A 471 7.54 -30.61 26.70
N ARG A 472 6.49 -30.18 26.01
CA ARG A 472 5.74 -30.98 25.05
C ARG A 472 5.61 -30.25 23.72
N TYR A 473 5.46 -31.00 22.65
CA TYR A 473 5.31 -30.47 21.31
C TYR A 473 4.27 -31.27 20.50
N GLY A 474 3.59 -30.60 19.58
CA GLY A 474 2.70 -31.26 18.64
C GLY A 474 2.44 -30.43 17.39
N ILE A 475 1.90 -31.09 16.37
CA ILE A 475 1.33 -30.45 15.18
C ILE A 475 -0.14 -30.85 15.12
N GLU A 476 -1.02 -29.87 14.92
CA GLU A 476 -2.45 -30.08 14.70
C GLU A 476 -2.91 -29.37 13.42
N GLY A 477 -3.99 -29.86 12.82
CA GLY A 477 -4.55 -29.35 11.58
C GLY A 477 -4.05 -30.12 10.35
N GLU A 478 -4.49 -29.64 9.18
CA GLU A 478 -4.13 -30.18 7.87
C GLU A 478 -3.62 -29.03 7.00
N SER A 479 -2.72 -29.33 6.06
CA SER A 479 -2.18 -28.32 5.15
C SER A 479 -3.32 -27.65 4.36
N PRO A 480 -3.33 -26.32 4.20
CA PRO A 480 -2.23 -25.39 4.53
C PRO A 480 -2.42 -24.63 5.87
N ASN A 481 -3.25 -25.13 6.79
CA ASN A 481 -3.60 -24.45 8.05
C ASN A 481 -3.11 -25.19 9.30
N ARG A 482 -1.94 -25.83 9.23
CA ARG A 482 -1.37 -26.53 10.38
C ARG A 482 -0.88 -25.54 11.42
N LYS A 483 -0.87 -26.00 12.66
CA LYS A 483 -0.34 -25.29 13.83
C LYS A 483 0.70 -26.16 14.49
N CYS A 484 1.88 -25.62 14.70
CA CYS A 484 2.93 -26.24 15.49
C CYS A 484 2.95 -25.59 16.87
N PHE A 485 2.76 -26.37 17.94
CA PHE A 485 2.71 -25.84 19.29
C PHE A 485 3.76 -26.48 20.21
N ILE A 486 4.22 -25.70 21.18
CA ILE A 486 5.17 -26.11 22.21
C ILE A 486 4.61 -25.66 23.57
N ASN A 487 4.56 -26.58 24.53
CA ASN A 487 4.05 -26.35 25.89
C ASN A 487 5.16 -26.53 26.92
N TRP A 488 5.36 -25.54 27.80
CA TRP A 488 6.00 -25.72 29.10
C TRP A 488 4.90 -25.99 30.11
N ASN A 489 4.77 -27.25 30.51
CA ASN A 489 3.65 -27.74 31.30
C ASN A 489 4.04 -27.91 32.77
N SER A 490 3.62 -26.96 33.59
CA SER A 490 3.84 -26.93 35.04
C SER A 490 5.32 -27.09 35.41
N VAL A 491 6.22 -26.44 34.68
CA VAL A 491 7.67 -26.51 34.89
C VAL A 491 8.07 -25.67 36.10
N CYS A 492 8.86 -26.24 37.01
CA CYS A 492 9.29 -25.54 38.22
C CYS A 492 10.33 -24.46 37.91
N GLN A 493 10.31 -23.36 38.66
CA GLN A 493 11.45 -22.41 38.67
C GLN A 493 12.60 -22.99 39.52
N PHE A 494 13.85 -22.91 39.04
CA PHE A 494 15.02 -23.58 39.65
C PHE A 494 15.20 -23.28 41.16
N SER A 495 15.29 -22.01 41.56
CA SER A 495 15.46 -21.62 42.96
C SER A 495 14.14 -21.47 43.74
N CYS A 496 13.00 -21.50 43.05
CA CYS A 496 11.66 -21.38 43.63
C CYS A 496 10.80 -22.59 43.22
N SER A 497 11.27 -23.79 43.58
CA SER A 497 10.71 -25.08 43.15
C SER A 497 9.26 -25.37 43.55
N TYR A 498 8.59 -24.43 44.21
CA TYR A 498 7.16 -24.48 44.55
C TYR A 498 6.31 -23.64 43.60
N ASN A 499 6.93 -22.77 42.80
CA ASN A 499 6.30 -22.01 41.73
C ASN A 499 6.42 -22.79 40.43
N THR A 500 5.28 -23.02 39.77
CA THR A 500 5.25 -23.65 38.44
C THR A 500 4.93 -22.62 37.37
N VAL A 501 5.41 -22.89 36.16
CA VAL A 501 5.18 -22.10 34.97
C VAL A 501 4.38 -22.91 33.96
N ASN A 502 3.30 -22.33 33.45
CA ASN A 502 2.62 -22.79 32.25
C ASN A 502 2.81 -21.75 31.17
N ALA A 503 3.34 -22.16 30.02
CA ALA A 503 3.48 -21.30 28.86
C ALA A 503 3.40 -22.11 27.56
N GLN A 504 2.97 -21.46 26.47
CA GLN A 504 2.78 -22.07 25.17
C GLN A 504 3.25 -21.12 24.07
N ALA A 505 3.93 -21.66 23.06
CA ALA A 505 4.12 -21.01 21.77
C ALA A 505 3.34 -21.75 20.70
N VAL A 506 2.74 -21.02 19.76
CA VAL A 506 2.04 -21.56 18.60
C VAL A 506 2.56 -20.88 17.33
N LEU A 507 3.05 -21.67 16.39
CA LEU A 507 3.47 -21.24 15.05
C LEU A 507 2.37 -21.61 14.06
N TYR A 508 1.97 -20.66 13.22
CA TYR A 508 0.88 -20.81 12.25
C TYR A 508 1.43 -21.00 10.83
N GLU A 509 0.96 -22.05 10.13
CA GLU A 509 1.21 -22.24 8.70
C GLU A 509 0.53 -21.12 7.89
N ASN A 510 1.12 -20.75 6.73
CA ASN A 510 0.77 -19.62 5.85
C ASN A 510 0.99 -18.22 6.42
N THR A 511 0.45 -17.90 7.59
CA THR A 511 0.56 -16.52 8.13
C THR A 511 1.93 -16.24 8.71
N ASN A 512 2.69 -17.29 9.05
CA ASN A 512 3.96 -17.20 9.77
C ASN A 512 3.86 -16.46 11.12
N ALA A 513 2.64 -16.33 11.65
CA ALA A 513 2.40 -15.69 12.93
C ALA A 513 2.86 -16.58 14.09
N ILE A 514 3.27 -15.93 15.16
CA ILE A 514 3.68 -16.58 16.41
C ILE A 514 2.76 -16.09 17.51
N GLU A 515 2.16 -17.00 18.27
CA GLU A 515 1.43 -16.64 19.47
C GLU A 515 2.14 -17.18 20.71
N ILE A 516 2.31 -16.32 21.70
CA ILE A 516 2.87 -16.64 23.02
C ILE A 516 1.76 -16.54 24.03
N TYR A 517 1.53 -17.60 24.80
CA TYR A 517 0.59 -17.64 25.93
C TYR A 517 1.37 -17.91 27.21
N ILE A 518 1.21 -17.08 28.23
CA ILE A 518 1.76 -17.31 29.56
C ILE A 518 0.60 -17.48 30.53
N GLY A 519 0.34 -18.73 30.93
CA GLY A 519 -0.73 -19.08 31.85
C GLY A 519 -0.43 -18.62 33.27
N GLN A 520 0.75 -18.94 33.78
CA GLN A 520 1.22 -18.36 35.03
C GLN A 520 2.75 -18.38 35.16
N ARG A 521 3.29 -17.36 35.82
CA ARG A 521 4.62 -17.32 36.44
C ARG A 521 4.53 -16.46 37.69
N GLU A 522 4.80 -17.05 38.85
CA GLU A 522 4.92 -16.29 40.09
C GLU A 522 6.31 -15.66 40.26
N TYR A 523 6.37 -14.54 40.97
CA TYR A 523 7.64 -13.90 41.34
C TYR A 523 8.53 -14.86 42.15
N CYS A 524 9.80 -14.91 41.77
CA CYS A 524 10.83 -15.68 42.47
C CYS A 524 11.99 -14.74 42.80
N ASP A 525 12.51 -14.72 44.03
CA ASP A 525 13.66 -13.87 44.40
C ASP A 525 14.98 -14.21 43.67
N TRP A 526 14.93 -15.09 42.68
CA TRP A 526 16.01 -15.54 41.83
C TRP A 526 15.59 -15.49 40.37
N GLY A 527 16.50 -15.00 39.53
CA GLY A 527 16.36 -15.00 38.09
C GLY A 527 15.47 -13.88 37.53
N SER A 528 15.98 -13.20 36.52
CA SER A 528 15.20 -12.44 35.56
C SER A 528 14.40 -13.36 34.62
N VAL A 529 13.45 -12.76 33.93
CA VAL A 529 12.65 -13.36 32.87
C VAL A 529 12.52 -12.34 31.74
N CYS A 530 12.45 -12.82 30.51
CA CYS A 530 12.00 -12.03 29.36
C CYS A 530 10.98 -12.83 28.53
N THR A 531 10.18 -12.11 27.76
CA THR A 531 9.25 -12.68 26.79
C THR A 531 9.30 -11.84 25.51
N GLY A 532 9.27 -12.47 24.34
CA GLY A 532 9.41 -11.79 23.05
C GLY A 532 10.09 -12.64 22.00
N ILE A 533 10.42 -12.04 20.86
CA ILE A 533 11.09 -12.69 19.73
C ILE A 533 12.26 -11.83 19.23
N GLN A 534 13.30 -12.45 18.67
CA GLN A 534 14.42 -11.73 18.06
C GLN A 534 15.10 -12.50 16.93
N ASN A 535 15.75 -11.75 16.04
CA ASN A 535 16.46 -12.28 14.87
C ASN A 535 17.77 -13.02 15.24
N SER A 536 18.46 -13.54 14.23
CA SER A 536 19.73 -14.29 14.36
C SER A 536 20.90 -13.47 14.87
N THR A 537 20.87 -12.14 14.74
CA THR A 537 21.92 -11.25 15.26
C THR A 537 21.60 -10.64 16.61
N GLY A 538 20.35 -10.74 17.10
CA GLY A 538 19.91 -10.09 18.34
C GLY A 538 19.93 -8.56 18.23
N THR A 539 19.75 -8.03 17.02
CA THR A 539 19.70 -6.60 16.68
C THR A 539 18.27 -6.12 16.41
N VAL A 540 17.40 -7.02 15.97
CA VAL A 540 15.98 -6.76 15.71
C VAL A 540 15.14 -7.71 16.57
N GLY A 541 14.13 -7.17 17.23
CA GLY A 541 13.30 -7.91 18.17
C GLY A 541 12.05 -7.15 18.61
N ALA A 542 11.05 -7.89 19.07
CA ALA A 542 9.85 -7.33 19.69
C ALA A 542 9.55 -8.02 21.01
N TYR A 543 9.07 -7.23 21.98
CA TYR A 543 8.64 -7.70 23.29
C TYR A 543 7.53 -6.78 23.83
N PRO A 544 6.67 -7.26 24.75
CA PRO A 544 5.65 -6.42 25.38
C PRO A 544 6.32 -5.31 26.21
N SER A 545 6.05 -4.05 25.89
CA SER A 545 6.76 -2.90 26.50
C SER A 545 6.57 -2.79 28.01
N ASP A 546 5.46 -3.32 28.53
CA ASP A 546 5.14 -3.37 29.97
C ASP A 546 5.81 -4.55 30.70
N LEU A 547 6.44 -5.48 29.97
CA LEU A 547 7.20 -6.61 30.48
C LEU A 547 8.66 -6.58 30.02
N PRO A 548 9.42 -5.51 30.35
CA PRO A 548 10.85 -5.50 30.06
C PRO A 548 11.56 -6.65 30.78
N THR A 549 12.76 -7.01 30.30
CA THR A 549 13.58 -8.02 30.99
C THR A 549 13.76 -7.63 32.44
N GLY A 550 13.38 -8.53 33.34
CA GLY A 550 13.33 -8.23 34.76
C GLY A 550 12.66 -9.35 35.52
N ASN A 551 12.20 -9.08 36.73
CA ASN A 551 11.59 -10.11 37.55
C ASN A 551 10.16 -9.73 37.94
N TRP A 552 9.18 -10.31 37.25
CA TRP A 552 7.77 -9.93 37.34
C TRP A 552 6.84 -11.15 37.47
N SER A 553 5.71 -11.01 38.18
CA SER A 553 4.68 -12.04 38.11
C SER A 553 3.77 -11.80 36.92
N ILE A 554 3.27 -12.88 36.31
CA ILE A 554 2.23 -12.80 35.29
C ILE A 554 1.27 -13.97 35.41
N SER A 555 0.02 -13.74 35.02
CA SER A 555 -1.00 -14.78 34.89
C SER A 555 -1.91 -14.43 33.73
N GLU A 556 -2.22 -15.43 32.90
CA GLU A 556 -3.25 -15.38 31.86
C GLU A 556 -3.09 -14.20 30.88
N ARG A 557 -1.92 -14.09 30.24
CA ARG A 557 -1.65 -13.09 29.19
C ARG A 557 -1.08 -13.73 27.93
N ALA A 558 -1.35 -13.11 26.79
CA ALA A 558 -0.94 -13.63 25.49
C ALA A 558 -0.67 -12.53 24.47
N TRP A 559 0.23 -12.81 23.52
CA TRP A 559 0.56 -11.91 22.43
C TRP A 559 0.68 -12.66 21.13
N ARG A 560 0.31 -12.00 20.04
CA ARG A 560 0.56 -12.41 18.66
C ARG A 560 1.65 -11.54 18.06
N TYR A 561 2.56 -12.18 17.34
CA TYR A 561 3.61 -11.55 16.56
C TYR A 561 3.38 -11.87 15.10
N ASP A 562 3.17 -10.83 14.30
CA ASP A 562 3.02 -10.94 12.85
C ASP A 562 4.30 -10.40 12.19
N MET A 563 4.87 -11.15 11.25
CA MET A 563 6.10 -10.77 10.56
C MET A 563 5.76 -9.76 9.45
N ALA A 564 5.91 -8.46 9.73
CA ALA A 564 5.75 -7.41 8.74
C ALA A 564 7.10 -7.00 8.15
N ILE A 565 7.10 -6.50 6.91
CA ILE A 565 8.23 -5.75 6.36
C ILE A 565 8.08 -4.34 6.92
N SER A 566 9.11 -3.83 7.61
CA SER A 566 9.06 -2.50 8.22
C SER A 566 9.40 -1.44 7.17
N ASP A 567 8.53 -0.46 6.98
CA ASP A 567 8.74 0.75 6.17
C ASP A 567 9.66 1.79 6.84
N ASP A 568 10.28 1.47 7.98
CA ASP A 568 10.87 2.48 8.86
C ASP A 568 12.37 2.75 8.60
N VAL A 569 12.79 2.90 7.33
CA VAL A 569 14.01 3.64 6.95
C VAL A 569 13.90 4.15 5.50
N PHE A 570 13.44 5.38 5.28
CA PHE A 570 13.87 6.17 4.14
C PHE A 570 13.95 7.65 4.51
N SER A 571 15.17 8.16 4.58
CA SER A 571 15.48 9.51 4.11
C SER A 571 16.96 9.57 3.73
N GLU A 572 17.28 9.33 2.47
CA GLU A 572 18.18 10.16 1.67
C GLU A 572 18.18 9.68 0.21
N GLU A 573 18.19 10.65 -0.70
CA GLU A 573 17.94 10.54 -2.14
C GLU A 573 19.00 9.69 -2.86
N CYS A 574 18.59 8.90 -3.86
CA CYS A 574 19.51 8.30 -4.84
C CYS A 574 19.08 8.70 -6.25
N ASP A 575 19.96 9.42 -6.94
CA ASP A 575 19.89 9.80 -8.34
C ASP A 575 20.35 8.62 -9.22
N TYR A 576 19.45 8.03 -10.03
CA TYR A 576 19.77 6.87 -10.87
C TYR A 576 20.11 7.32 -12.29
N ASN A 577 21.36 7.13 -12.72
CA ASN A 577 21.80 7.39 -14.09
C ASN A 577 21.69 6.10 -14.93
N PRO A 578 20.80 6.03 -15.95
CA PRO A 578 20.56 4.82 -16.74
C PRO A 578 21.59 4.55 -17.87
N ASP A 579 22.72 5.25 -17.89
CA ASP A 579 23.80 5.08 -18.86
C ASP A 579 24.85 4.09 -18.33
N ILE A 580 24.79 2.83 -18.80
CA ILE A 580 25.65 1.73 -18.32
C ILE A 580 27.05 1.76 -18.95
N ASP A 581 27.25 2.38 -20.12
CA ASP A 581 28.55 2.41 -20.80
C ASP A 581 29.24 3.79 -20.83
N SER A 582 28.57 4.81 -20.28
CA SER A 582 29.06 6.18 -20.07
C SER A 582 29.34 6.94 -21.37
N ASP A 583 28.63 6.62 -22.45
CA ASP A 583 28.73 7.32 -23.75
C ASP A 583 27.78 8.52 -23.91
N LEU A 584 26.97 8.81 -22.88
CA LEU A 584 25.98 9.89 -22.80
C LEU A 584 24.79 9.76 -23.77
N HIS A 585 24.52 8.57 -24.32
CA HIS A 585 23.30 8.27 -25.07
C HIS A 585 22.60 7.00 -24.55
N ILE A 586 21.30 7.09 -24.20
CA ILE A 586 20.51 5.89 -23.90
C ILE A 586 20.16 5.19 -25.22
N THR A 587 20.78 4.05 -25.49
CA THR A 587 20.57 3.23 -26.68
C THR A 587 19.71 2.00 -26.39
N VAL A 588 19.30 1.29 -27.44
CA VAL A 588 18.61 -0.02 -27.29
C VAL A 588 19.55 -1.07 -26.68
N GLU A 589 20.88 -0.91 -26.81
CA GLU A 589 21.87 -1.79 -26.18
C GLU A 589 21.96 -1.57 -24.66
N ASP A 590 21.77 -0.35 -24.15
CA ASP A 590 21.70 -0.05 -22.71
C ASP A 590 20.44 -0.63 -22.07
N LEU A 591 19.32 -0.55 -22.79
CA LEU A 591 18.05 -1.14 -22.37
C LEU A 591 18.08 -2.68 -22.40
N LEU A 592 18.84 -3.27 -23.34
CA LEU A 592 19.09 -4.71 -23.40
C LEU A 592 20.12 -5.16 -22.34
N GLY A 593 21.06 -4.30 -21.97
CA GLY A 593 22.02 -4.51 -20.88
C GLY A 593 21.35 -4.54 -19.51
N LEU A 594 20.36 -3.66 -19.27
CA LEU A 594 19.54 -3.65 -18.05
C LEU A 594 18.74 -4.96 -17.87
N LEU A 595 18.28 -5.57 -18.97
CA LEU A 595 17.56 -6.85 -18.96
C LEU A 595 18.47 -8.07 -18.72
N ALA A 596 19.78 -7.93 -18.94
CA ALA A 596 20.76 -9.01 -18.71
C ALA A 596 21.25 -9.10 -17.25
N GLN A 597 21.00 -8.09 -16.42
CA GLN A 597 21.51 -8.04 -15.03
C GLN A 597 20.67 -8.84 -14.01
N PHE A 598 19.48 -9.32 -14.39
CA PHE A 598 18.61 -10.14 -13.52
C PHE A 598 18.77 -11.66 -13.69
N GLY A 599 19.80 -12.13 -14.41
CA GLY A 599 19.98 -13.55 -14.73
C GLY A 599 21.37 -14.09 -14.41
N ASN A 600 21.69 -14.38 -13.15
CA ASN A 600 22.93 -15.05 -12.77
C ASN A 600 22.68 -16.54 -12.44
N PHE A 601 22.78 -17.43 -13.43
CA PHE A 601 23.00 -18.85 -13.23
C PHE A 601 24.25 -19.29 -14.01
N SER A 602 25.28 -19.72 -13.30
CA SER A 602 26.52 -20.26 -13.87
C SER A 602 26.25 -21.58 -14.63
N SER A 603 26.59 -21.63 -15.92
CA SER A 603 26.56 -22.86 -16.74
C SER A 603 27.87 -23.69 -16.61
N PRO A 604 27.81 -25.03 -16.53
CA PRO A 604 28.97 -25.90 -16.33
C PRO A 604 29.52 -26.59 -17.61
N CYS A 605 29.40 -26.03 -18.83
CA CYS A 605 30.11 -26.52 -20.04
C CYS A 605 31.31 -25.60 -20.38
N GLU A 606 32.50 -26.14 -20.69
CA GLU A 606 33.60 -25.35 -21.28
C GLU A 606 33.23 -25.11 -22.75
N ASP A 607 32.77 -23.89 -23.05
CA ASP A 607 32.43 -23.42 -24.41
C ASP A 607 33.72 -23.18 -25.21
N ALA A 608 34.07 -24.16 -26.05
CA ALA A 608 35.37 -24.21 -26.69
C ALA A 608 35.48 -23.31 -27.94
N ASP A 609 34.36 -22.97 -28.57
CA ASP A 609 34.31 -22.15 -29.78
C ASP A 609 33.64 -20.78 -29.58
N ALA A 610 33.15 -20.51 -28.36
CA ALA A 610 32.65 -19.23 -27.87
C ALA A 610 31.39 -18.74 -28.57
N ASP A 611 30.56 -19.66 -29.08
CA ASP A 611 29.27 -19.34 -29.68
C ASP A 611 28.09 -19.43 -28.69
N ASN A 612 28.38 -19.82 -27.43
CA ASN A 612 27.44 -20.03 -26.34
C ASN A 612 26.38 -21.13 -26.58
N ILE A 613 26.66 -22.11 -27.44
CA ILE A 613 25.75 -23.23 -27.77
C ILE A 613 26.51 -24.57 -27.64
N CYS A 614 26.25 -25.38 -26.60
CA CYS A 614 26.90 -26.70 -26.52
C CYS A 614 26.33 -27.65 -27.62
N ASP A 615 27.09 -27.96 -28.69
CA ASP A 615 26.65 -28.68 -29.90
C ASP A 615 27.45 -29.99 -30.21
N GLU A 616 27.55 -30.44 -31.48
CA GLU A 616 28.33 -31.64 -31.83
C GLU A 616 29.86 -31.47 -31.69
N GLU A 617 30.34 -30.23 -31.51
CA GLU A 617 31.72 -29.90 -31.14
C GLU A 617 31.93 -29.91 -29.61
N ASP A 618 30.87 -29.82 -28.79
CA ASP A 618 30.88 -29.79 -27.31
C ASP A 618 29.98 -30.86 -26.62
N ASP A 619 30.59 -31.95 -26.10
CA ASP A 619 29.87 -33.09 -25.50
C ASP A 619 29.10 -32.74 -24.19
N CYS A 620 27.76 -32.75 -24.21
CA CYS A 620 26.88 -32.62 -23.03
C CYS A 620 27.00 -33.82 -22.04
N ILE A 621 27.20 -33.56 -20.74
CA ILE A 621 27.04 -34.57 -19.68
C ILE A 621 25.60 -34.51 -19.15
N GLY A 622 24.67 -35.16 -19.85
CA GLY A 622 23.24 -35.08 -19.53
C GLY A 622 22.31 -35.49 -20.67
N ILE A 623 21.06 -35.01 -20.63
CA ILE A 623 20.08 -35.14 -21.73
C ILE A 623 19.85 -33.74 -22.31
N ILE A 624 19.95 -33.59 -23.63
CA ILE A 624 19.56 -32.38 -24.35
C ILE A 624 18.03 -32.33 -24.42
N ASP A 625 17.43 -31.21 -24.05
CA ASP A 625 15.99 -31.00 -24.16
C ASP A 625 15.55 -30.57 -25.57
N GLU A 626 14.24 -30.40 -25.79
CA GLU A 626 13.67 -30.11 -27.12
C GLU A 626 14.04 -28.70 -27.66
N CYS A 627 14.63 -27.85 -26.82
CA CYS A 627 15.15 -26.52 -27.17
C CYS A 627 16.65 -26.54 -27.50
N GLY A 628 17.33 -27.69 -27.38
CA GLY A 628 18.76 -27.83 -27.65
C GLY A 628 19.67 -27.56 -26.45
N ILE A 629 19.12 -27.42 -25.23
CA ILE A 629 19.88 -27.06 -24.02
C ILE A 629 20.20 -28.32 -23.19
N CYS A 630 21.46 -28.47 -22.77
CA CYS A 630 21.90 -29.60 -21.94
C CYS A 630 21.30 -29.51 -20.52
N ASN A 631 20.45 -30.48 -20.13
CA ASN A 631 19.71 -30.53 -18.86
C ASN A 631 18.76 -29.33 -18.62
N GLY A 632 18.18 -28.74 -19.67
CA GLY A 632 17.28 -27.59 -19.57
C GLY A 632 15.90 -27.88 -18.96
N PRO A 633 15.14 -26.83 -18.57
CA PRO A 633 13.91 -26.92 -17.76
C PRO A 633 12.66 -27.43 -18.50
N GLY A 634 12.74 -27.73 -19.81
CA GLY A 634 11.60 -28.14 -20.62
C GLY A 634 10.74 -26.97 -21.13
N PRO A 635 9.64 -27.25 -21.86
CA PRO A 635 8.97 -26.27 -22.71
C PRO A 635 7.91 -25.48 -21.95
N SER A 636 8.29 -24.34 -21.35
CA SER A 636 7.33 -23.30 -20.96
C SER A 636 7.98 -21.92 -20.88
N TYR A 637 8.20 -21.32 -22.05
CA TYR A 637 8.25 -19.85 -22.22
C TYR A 637 7.63 -19.52 -23.59
N PRO A 638 6.71 -18.54 -23.69
CA PRO A 638 6.32 -17.98 -24.97
C PRO A 638 7.39 -16.99 -25.45
N VAL A 639 7.89 -17.25 -26.65
CA VAL A 639 8.75 -16.36 -27.43
C VAL A 639 7.90 -15.18 -27.93
N LEU A 640 8.44 -13.97 -27.81
CA LEU A 640 7.92 -12.75 -28.45
C LEU A 640 7.96 -12.92 -29.98
N ASP A 641 6.79 -12.96 -30.63
CA ASP A 641 6.68 -12.81 -32.09
C ASP A 641 6.64 -11.31 -32.45
N GLU A 642 7.74 -10.84 -33.05
CA GLU A 642 7.86 -9.81 -34.11
C GLU A 642 7.17 -8.43 -33.92
N ILE A 643 7.92 -7.41 -33.47
CA ILE A 643 7.57 -5.99 -33.69
C ILE A 643 8.13 -5.54 -35.05
N ILE A 644 7.21 -5.18 -35.95
CA ILE A 644 7.52 -4.53 -37.24
C ILE A 644 7.65 -3.01 -37.00
N PHE A 645 8.84 -2.44 -37.19
CA PHE A 645 9.01 -0.99 -37.24
C PHE A 645 8.64 -0.44 -38.63
N SER A 646 7.57 0.37 -38.71
CA SER A 646 7.41 1.32 -39.82
C SER A 646 8.11 2.62 -39.46
N THR A 647 9.09 2.96 -40.28
CA THR A 647 9.86 4.21 -40.28
C THR A 647 8.97 5.45 -40.24
N ASP A 648 9.27 6.40 -39.35
CA ASP A 648 9.68 7.75 -39.75
C ASP A 648 10.16 8.59 -38.55
N SER A 649 11.44 8.94 -38.63
CA SER A 649 12.20 9.95 -37.90
C SER A 649 11.40 11.17 -37.41
N VAL A 650 11.52 11.52 -36.13
CA VAL A 650 11.19 12.86 -35.61
C VAL A 650 12.47 13.67 -35.49
N PHE A 651 12.46 14.85 -36.11
CA PHE A 651 13.49 15.88 -36.04
C PHE A 651 13.55 16.50 -34.65
N ILE A 652 14.75 16.66 -34.10
CA ILE A 652 15.02 17.56 -32.97
C ILE A 652 15.42 18.92 -33.58
N GLU A 653 14.62 19.96 -33.35
CA GLU A 653 15.10 21.34 -33.38
C GLU A 653 15.32 21.80 -31.93
N GLN A 654 16.55 22.23 -31.66
CA GLN A 654 17.07 22.70 -30.40
C GLN A 654 16.64 24.15 -30.16
N ILE A 655 16.04 24.44 -29.00
CA ILE A 655 16.15 25.75 -28.33
C ILE A 655 16.18 25.55 -26.81
N GLN A 656 16.93 26.45 -26.18
CA GLN A 656 17.68 26.31 -24.93
C GLN A 656 16.85 26.29 -23.63
N GLU A 657 17.44 25.60 -22.64
CA GLU A 657 17.33 25.77 -21.17
C GLU A 657 16.14 25.10 -20.42
N TRP A 658 16.50 23.99 -19.75
CA TRP A 658 15.92 23.37 -18.54
C TRP A 658 14.39 23.15 -18.46
N TYR A 659 13.99 21.88 -18.44
CA TYR A 659 12.75 21.48 -17.77
C TYR A 659 13.09 20.93 -16.38
N VAL A 660 12.57 21.62 -15.36
CA VAL A 660 12.16 21.03 -14.09
C VAL A 660 11.09 20.00 -14.42
N TYR A 661 11.29 18.74 -14.01
CA TYR A 661 10.20 17.78 -13.98
C TYR A 661 9.45 18.01 -12.65
N GLU A 662 8.38 18.79 -12.67
CA GLU A 662 7.30 18.59 -11.71
C GLU A 662 6.53 17.38 -12.21
N HIS A 663 6.80 16.23 -11.61
CA HIS A 663 5.88 15.11 -11.74
C HIS A 663 4.65 15.44 -10.87
N PRO A 664 3.43 15.35 -11.41
CA PRO A 664 2.24 15.38 -10.56
C PRO A 664 2.39 14.30 -9.49
N THR A 665 2.14 14.70 -8.25
CA THR A 665 2.05 13.85 -7.07
C THR A 665 0.86 12.91 -7.20
N ASP A 666 0.97 11.89 -8.04
CA ASP A 666 0.21 10.64 -7.92
C ASP A 666 0.77 9.56 -8.87
N THR A 667 1.91 9.00 -8.52
CA THR A 667 2.25 7.61 -8.88
C THR A 667 3.14 7.07 -7.78
N THR A 668 2.51 6.44 -6.80
CA THR A 668 3.17 5.39 -6.03
C THR A 668 3.66 4.34 -7.02
N TYR A 669 4.97 4.21 -7.19
CA TYR A 669 5.54 2.97 -7.72
C TYR A 669 5.46 1.93 -6.60
N THR A 670 4.32 1.25 -6.52
CA THR A 670 4.26 -0.06 -5.90
C THR A 670 5.07 -1.01 -6.77
N TYR A 671 6.08 -1.66 -6.20
CA TYR A 671 6.58 -2.92 -6.79
C TYR A 671 5.44 -3.94 -6.63
N GLU A 672 4.51 -3.93 -7.57
CA GLU A 672 3.54 -5.00 -7.73
C GLU A 672 4.26 -6.14 -8.42
N CYS A 673 4.56 -7.18 -7.65
CA CYS A 673 4.85 -8.47 -8.24
C CYS A 673 3.65 -8.86 -9.11
N GLU A 674 3.77 -8.83 -10.44
CA GLU A 674 2.77 -9.39 -11.35
C GLU A 674 2.68 -10.91 -11.13
N GLY A 675 1.90 -11.31 -10.13
CA GLY A 675 1.80 -12.67 -9.64
C GLY A 675 0.47 -13.32 -9.99
N PRO A 676 0.46 -14.60 -10.42
CA PRO A 676 -0.76 -15.40 -10.44
C PRO A 676 -1.30 -15.56 -9.01
N GLY A 677 -2.59 -15.34 -8.81
CA GLY A 677 -3.26 -15.52 -7.52
C GLY A 677 -4.72 -15.09 -7.58
N CYS A 678 -5.48 -15.25 -6.50
CA CYS A 678 -6.88 -14.86 -6.52
C CYS A 678 -7.03 -13.34 -6.63
N THR A 679 -7.66 -12.88 -7.71
CA THR A 679 -7.87 -11.44 -7.97
C THR A 679 -9.20 -10.92 -7.43
N ASP A 680 -10.05 -11.76 -6.83
CA ASP A 680 -11.33 -11.33 -6.25
C ASP A 680 -11.14 -10.82 -4.81
N PRO A 681 -11.30 -9.51 -4.54
CA PRO A 681 -11.16 -8.92 -3.20
C PRO A 681 -12.11 -9.48 -2.14
N ASN A 682 -13.09 -10.27 -2.54
CA ASN A 682 -14.06 -10.88 -1.64
C ASN A 682 -13.75 -12.35 -1.29
N ASP A 683 -12.68 -12.93 -1.85
CA ASP A 683 -12.31 -14.33 -1.61
C ASP A 683 -11.35 -14.45 -0.41
N PRO A 684 -11.47 -15.47 0.48
CA PRO A 684 -10.58 -15.63 1.65
C PRO A 684 -9.09 -15.79 1.34
N ASN A 685 -8.72 -16.12 0.10
CA ASN A 685 -7.33 -16.09 -0.35
C ASN A 685 -7.05 -15.01 -1.39
N TRP A 686 -7.88 -13.96 -1.41
CA TRP A 686 -7.61 -12.76 -2.18
C TRP A 686 -6.17 -12.33 -1.98
N ASN A 687 -5.50 -12.17 -3.11
CA ASN A 687 -4.16 -11.65 -3.16
C ASN A 687 -4.26 -10.21 -3.69
N PRO A 688 -4.07 -9.18 -2.84
CA PRO A 688 -4.08 -7.79 -3.28
C PRO A 688 -2.99 -7.46 -4.32
N TYR A 689 -2.04 -8.36 -4.53
CA TYR A 689 -0.95 -8.23 -5.48
C TYR A 689 -1.15 -9.09 -6.75
N ALA A 690 -2.28 -9.79 -6.90
CA ALA A 690 -2.56 -10.57 -8.10
C ALA A 690 -3.13 -9.69 -9.23
N THR A 691 -2.53 -9.76 -10.41
CA THR A 691 -2.97 -9.01 -11.61
C THR A 691 -3.72 -9.87 -12.63
N TYR A 692 -3.74 -11.20 -12.44
CA TYR A 692 -4.59 -12.13 -13.19
C TYR A 692 -4.90 -13.41 -12.38
N ASP A 693 -6.15 -13.87 -12.45
CA ASP A 693 -6.64 -15.03 -11.70
C ASP A 693 -6.08 -16.34 -12.27
N ASP A 694 -5.36 -17.08 -11.44
CA ASP A 694 -4.77 -18.38 -11.77
C ASP A 694 -5.68 -19.57 -11.41
N GLY A 695 -6.91 -19.28 -11.00
CA GLY A 695 -7.90 -20.24 -10.53
C GLY A 695 -7.68 -20.65 -9.08
N SER A 696 -6.85 -19.93 -8.32
CA SER A 696 -6.64 -20.17 -6.89
C SER A 696 -7.76 -19.63 -6.01
N CYS A 697 -8.64 -18.74 -6.51
CA CYS A 697 -9.79 -18.21 -5.74
C CYS A 697 -10.59 -19.33 -5.08
N ILE A 698 -10.54 -19.38 -3.75
CA ILE A 698 -11.28 -20.34 -2.94
C ILE A 698 -12.68 -19.77 -2.81
N ASN A 699 -13.47 -19.86 -3.88
CA ASN A 699 -14.86 -19.38 -3.97
C ASN A 699 -15.76 -19.99 -2.87
N THR A 700 -15.58 -19.55 -1.64
CA THR A 700 -16.56 -19.50 -0.59
C THR A 700 -17.07 -18.08 -0.67
N PRO A 701 -18.30 -17.86 -1.16
CA PRO A 701 -18.89 -16.54 -1.13
C PRO A 701 -18.71 -16.03 0.30
N TRP A 702 -18.06 -14.88 0.48
CA TRP A 702 -18.05 -14.21 1.77
C TRP A 702 -19.52 -14.02 2.16
N ASN A 703 -19.94 -14.63 3.27
CA ASN A 703 -21.31 -14.49 3.74
C ASN A 703 -21.30 -13.59 4.97
N CYS A 704 -22.38 -12.84 5.15
CA CYS A 704 -22.55 -12.12 6.40
C CYS A 704 -22.51 -13.09 7.60
N GLY A 705 -21.67 -12.77 8.59
CA GLY A 705 -21.28 -13.68 9.66
C GLY A 705 -19.80 -14.09 9.61
N ASP A 706 -19.19 -14.01 8.42
CA ASP A 706 -17.74 -14.17 8.26
C ASP A 706 -17.02 -12.86 8.65
N PRO A 707 -15.85 -12.91 9.29
CA PRO A 707 -15.09 -11.71 9.63
C PRO A 707 -14.61 -10.98 8.38
N ILE A 708 -14.37 -9.68 8.49
CA ILE A 708 -13.80 -8.84 7.44
C ILE A 708 -12.55 -8.13 7.98
N ASN A 709 -11.43 -8.22 7.27
CA ASN A 709 -10.24 -7.43 7.58
C ASN A 709 -10.36 -6.07 6.89
N TYR A 710 -10.20 -4.98 7.65
CA TYR A 710 -10.28 -3.63 7.12
C TYR A 710 -9.33 -2.68 7.87
N HIS A 711 -8.42 -2.04 7.14
CA HIS A 711 -7.31 -1.23 7.66
C HIS A 711 -6.53 -1.91 8.81
N GLY A 712 -6.25 -3.21 8.66
CA GLY A 712 -5.45 -3.97 9.63
C GLY A 712 -6.23 -4.43 10.87
N TYR A 713 -7.55 -4.22 10.93
CA TYR A 713 -8.42 -4.75 11.99
C TYR A 713 -9.36 -5.83 11.44
N ASP A 714 -9.45 -6.96 12.14
CA ASP A 714 -10.46 -7.97 11.88
C ASP A 714 -11.76 -7.59 12.60
N TYR A 715 -12.81 -7.28 11.83
CA TYR A 715 -14.14 -6.99 12.33
C TYR A 715 -15.03 -8.23 12.17
N ALA A 716 -15.61 -8.68 13.28
CA ALA A 716 -16.70 -9.64 13.19
C ALA A 716 -17.92 -9.00 12.50
N THR A 717 -18.67 -9.78 11.71
CA THR A 717 -19.93 -9.33 11.09
C THR A 717 -21.11 -10.18 11.55
N VAL A 718 -22.32 -9.65 11.40
CA VAL A 718 -23.55 -10.33 11.81
C VAL A 718 -24.72 -9.97 10.91
N GLN A 719 -25.44 -10.99 10.47
CA GLN A 719 -26.67 -10.82 9.71
C GLN A 719 -27.83 -10.56 10.65
N ILE A 720 -28.54 -9.46 10.45
CA ILE A 720 -29.77 -9.12 11.18
C ILE A 720 -30.84 -8.69 10.18
N GLY A 721 -31.88 -9.51 10.03
CA GLY A 721 -32.84 -9.35 8.94
C GLY A 721 -32.15 -9.52 7.59
N GLU A 722 -32.36 -8.54 6.70
CA GLU A 722 -31.74 -8.43 5.38
C GLU A 722 -30.50 -7.49 5.39
N GLN A 723 -30.00 -7.12 6.57
CA GLN A 723 -28.84 -6.25 6.70
C GLN A 723 -27.66 -6.99 7.32
N CYS A 724 -26.48 -6.75 6.77
CA CYS A 724 -25.23 -7.21 7.32
C CYS A 724 -24.52 -6.09 8.07
N TRP A 725 -24.19 -6.32 9.33
CA TRP A 725 -23.63 -5.32 10.22
C TRP A 725 -22.23 -5.70 10.68
N PHE A 726 -21.36 -4.71 10.84
CA PHE A 726 -20.20 -4.88 11.72
C PHE A 726 -20.72 -5.15 13.13
N ALA A 727 -20.19 -6.19 13.79
CA ALA A 727 -20.48 -6.53 15.17
C ALA A 727 -19.65 -5.69 16.17
N GLU A 728 -18.71 -4.87 15.70
CA GLU A 728 -17.88 -4.00 16.52
C GLU A 728 -17.88 -2.55 16.02
N ASN A 729 -17.53 -1.60 16.90
CA ASN A 729 -17.44 -0.19 16.52
C ASN A 729 -16.15 0.04 15.70
N LEU A 730 -16.21 0.94 14.71
CA LEU A 730 -15.05 1.20 13.83
C LEU A 730 -13.84 1.77 14.59
N ARG A 731 -12.63 1.31 14.22
CA ARG A 731 -11.33 1.62 14.86
C ARG A 731 -10.35 2.40 13.98
N ASN A 732 -10.74 2.81 12.78
CA ASN A 732 -9.82 3.33 11.76
C ASN A 732 -9.36 4.77 11.99
N GLU A 733 -8.18 5.09 11.45
CA GLU A 733 -7.63 6.45 11.36
C GLU A 733 -7.53 6.94 9.92
N TYR A 734 -8.10 6.17 8.99
CA TYR A 734 -8.05 6.41 7.55
C TYR A 734 -9.47 6.36 6.98
N TYR A 735 -9.72 7.16 5.96
CA TYR A 735 -10.90 7.02 5.09
C TYR A 735 -10.77 5.77 4.21
N ALA A 736 -11.86 5.39 3.56
CA ALA A 736 -11.92 4.17 2.75
C ALA A 736 -10.96 4.17 1.56
N ASN A 737 -10.55 5.35 1.09
CA ASN A 737 -9.54 5.52 0.05
C ASN A 737 -8.08 5.43 0.56
N GLY A 738 -7.87 5.20 1.86
CA GLY A 738 -6.54 5.08 2.47
C GLY A 738 -5.94 6.40 3.00
N GLU A 739 -6.57 7.55 2.74
CA GLU A 739 -6.08 8.83 3.25
C GLU A 739 -6.31 8.96 4.76
N SER A 740 -5.39 9.62 5.47
CA SER A 740 -5.52 9.84 6.92
C SER A 740 -6.69 10.78 7.25
N ILE A 741 -7.48 10.42 8.27
CA ILE A 741 -8.49 11.29 8.85
C ILE A 741 -7.78 12.43 9.60
N PRO A 742 -8.13 13.72 9.37
CA PRO A 742 -7.53 14.85 10.05
C PRO A 742 -7.54 14.72 11.59
N THR A 743 -6.44 15.13 12.21
CA THR A 743 -6.28 15.08 13.67
C THR A 743 -7.37 15.91 14.35
N GLY A 744 -8.07 15.31 15.32
CA GLY A 744 -9.19 15.94 16.03
C GLY A 744 -10.58 15.66 15.46
N GLN A 745 -10.69 14.97 14.32
CA GLN A 745 -11.98 14.45 13.81
C GLN A 745 -12.32 13.06 14.35
N TYR A 746 -11.39 12.43 15.06
CA TYR A 746 -11.64 11.22 15.84
C TYR A 746 -11.00 11.33 17.23
N SER A 747 -11.43 10.49 18.16
CA SER A 747 -10.89 10.41 19.52
C SER A 747 -11.04 9.02 20.12
N ILE A 748 -10.21 8.75 21.13
CA ILE A 748 -10.24 7.56 21.98
C ILE A 748 -10.26 7.99 23.45
N TYR A 749 -10.92 7.23 24.33
CA TYR A 749 -10.89 7.57 25.77
C TYR A 749 -9.45 7.50 26.30
N GLY A 750 -9.08 8.49 27.09
CA GLY A 750 -7.75 8.58 27.70
C GLY A 750 -6.82 9.58 27.03
N ASP A 751 -7.18 10.15 25.88
CA ASP A 751 -6.37 11.19 25.24
C ASP A 751 -6.64 12.59 25.86
N GLY A 752 -5.58 13.25 26.33
CA GLY A 752 -5.53 14.72 26.41
C GLY A 752 -5.88 15.49 27.69
N ALA A 753 -6.95 15.23 28.47
CA ALA A 753 -7.24 16.04 29.68
C ALA A 753 -8.31 15.48 30.64
N GLU A 754 -7.94 15.44 31.94
CA GLU A 754 -8.78 15.24 33.15
C GLU A 754 -9.72 14.03 33.19
N CYS A 755 -9.16 12.82 33.30
CA CYS A 755 -9.82 11.71 33.97
C CYS A 755 -10.10 12.10 35.45
N ASN A 756 -11.31 12.54 35.78
CA ASN A 756 -11.67 12.83 37.17
C ASN A 756 -12.03 11.52 37.91
N ASP A 757 -11.06 11.05 38.68
CA ASP A 757 -10.96 9.79 39.43
C ASP A 757 -11.98 9.60 40.59
N ASN A 758 -13.20 10.15 40.45
CA ASN A 758 -14.19 10.20 41.53
C ASN A 758 -15.31 9.14 41.45
N TYR A 759 -15.26 8.21 40.49
CA TYR A 759 -16.16 7.06 40.47
C TYR A 759 -15.35 5.76 40.44
N ALA A 760 -15.22 5.15 41.62
CA ALA A 760 -14.53 3.89 41.83
C ALA A 760 -15.14 2.77 40.95
N HIS A 761 -14.30 2.20 40.07
CA HIS A 761 -14.39 0.92 39.33
C HIS A 761 -14.61 0.99 37.80
N GLY A 762 -13.52 1.22 37.06
CA GLY A 762 -13.31 0.89 35.64
C GLY A 762 -12.06 1.60 35.06
N PRO A 763 -11.12 0.93 34.37
CA PRO A 763 -9.83 1.52 33.94
C PRO A 763 -10.00 2.36 32.67
N ALA A 764 -10.60 3.55 32.79
CA ALA A 764 -10.95 4.41 31.65
C ALA A 764 -9.89 5.46 31.29
N CYS A 765 -8.60 5.16 31.46
CA CYS A 765 -7.49 6.07 31.09
C CYS A 765 -6.35 5.33 30.35
N ASP A 766 -6.65 4.15 29.79
CA ASP A 766 -5.78 3.44 28.86
C ASP A 766 -6.38 3.57 27.46
N SER A 767 -5.71 4.34 26.62
CA SER A 767 -6.15 4.64 25.25
C SER A 767 -6.08 3.43 24.33
N ALA A 768 -5.14 2.51 24.55
CA ALA A 768 -5.02 1.27 23.77
C ALA A 768 -6.13 0.29 24.15
N TRP A 769 -6.41 0.13 25.45
CA TRP A 769 -7.53 -0.69 25.90
C TRP A 769 -8.87 -0.12 25.43
N SER A 770 -9.09 1.19 25.56
CA SER A 770 -10.34 1.81 25.10
C SER A 770 -10.54 1.67 23.60
N LEU A 771 -9.47 1.78 22.80
CA LEU A 771 -9.55 1.58 21.36
C LEU A 771 -10.00 0.16 21.02
N ASN A 772 -9.42 -0.84 21.69
CA ASN A 772 -9.75 -2.23 21.45
C ASN A 772 -11.18 -2.58 21.93
N GLU A 773 -11.59 -2.05 23.08
CA GLU A 773 -12.90 -2.37 23.67
C GLU A 773 -14.05 -1.56 23.02
N TYR A 774 -13.90 -0.23 22.88
CA TYR A 774 -15.00 0.64 22.50
C TYR A 774 -14.94 1.14 21.06
N GLY A 775 -13.85 0.88 20.36
CA GLY A 775 -13.55 1.51 19.08
C GLY A 775 -13.26 3.00 19.22
N ARG A 776 -13.26 3.70 18.08
CA ARG A 776 -13.08 5.16 18.05
C ARG A 776 -14.41 5.88 18.08
N LEU A 777 -14.36 7.12 18.53
CA LEU A 777 -15.43 8.08 18.39
C LEU A 777 -15.05 9.06 17.29
N TYR A 778 -15.93 9.30 16.33
CA TYR A 778 -15.72 10.21 15.21
C TYR A 778 -16.60 11.45 15.38
N ASN A 779 -16.10 12.61 14.95
CA ASN A 779 -16.92 13.80 14.80
C ASN A 779 -17.78 13.70 13.54
N TYR A 780 -18.68 14.67 13.33
CA TYR A 780 -19.54 14.62 12.17
C TYR A 780 -18.81 14.89 10.85
N ASP A 781 -17.77 15.73 10.86
CA ASP A 781 -17.01 16.05 9.65
C ASP A 781 -16.34 14.80 9.04
N ALA A 782 -15.84 13.88 9.87
CA ALA A 782 -15.32 12.60 9.41
C ALA A 782 -16.43 11.64 8.91
N VAL A 783 -17.63 11.74 9.47
CA VAL A 783 -18.77 10.87 9.10
C VAL A 783 -19.43 11.29 7.80
N ASP A 784 -19.46 12.59 7.50
CA ASP A 784 -20.07 13.21 6.32
C ASP A 784 -19.06 13.45 5.19
N ASP A 785 -17.85 12.90 5.31
CA ASP A 785 -16.81 13.03 4.30
C ASP A 785 -17.07 12.10 3.11
N ASP A 786 -16.97 12.62 1.89
CA ASP A 786 -17.24 11.89 0.65
C ASP A 786 -16.28 10.70 0.44
N ARG A 787 -15.10 10.71 1.07
CA ARG A 787 -14.15 9.59 1.02
C ARG A 787 -14.63 8.37 1.81
N GLY A 788 -15.61 8.54 2.70
CA GLY A 788 -16.26 7.47 3.46
C GLY A 788 -15.37 6.82 4.53
N LEU A 789 -16.01 6.28 5.59
CA LEU A 789 -15.31 5.59 6.68
C LEU A 789 -15.36 4.06 6.58
N CYS A 790 -16.34 3.50 5.86
CA CYS A 790 -16.59 2.06 5.77
C CYS A 790 -15.98 1.47 4.49
N PRO A 791 -15.69 0.15 4.46
CA PRO A 791 -15.12 -0.50 3.28
C PRO A 791 -16.02 -0.36 2.06
N SER A 792 -15.45 -0.57 0.86
CA SER A 792 -16.23 -0.60 -0.38
C SER A 792 -17.40 -1.59 -0.29
N GLY A 793 -18.58 -1.19 -0.74
CA GLY A 793 -19.82 -1.95 -0.61
C GLY A 793 -20.46 -1.89 0.78
N TRP A 794 -19.90 -1.13 1.73
CA TRP A 794 -20.46 -0.83 3.04
C TRP A 794 -20.61 0.67 3.23
N HIS A 795 -21.56 1.09 4.08
CA HIS A 795 -21.76 2.48 4.44
C HIS A 795 -21.91 2.66 5.95
N VAL A 796 -21.70 3.88 6.43
CA VAL A 796 -22.02 4.23 7.82
C VAL A 796 -23.54 4.17 7.98
N ALA A 797 -24.01 3.35 8.93
CA ALA A 797 -25.43 3.10 9.12
C ALA A 797 -26.25 4.37 9.36
N ASN A 798 -27.11 4.69 8.39
CA ASN A 798 -27.99 5.85 8.40
C ASN A 798 -29.24 5.59 9.24
N ASP A 799 -30.11 6.60 9.34
CA ASP A 799 -31.28 6.51 10.21
C ASP A 799 -32.28 5.42 9.80
N GLU A 800 -32.40 5.14 8.51
CA GLU A 800 -33.27 4.08 7.94
C GLU A 800 -32.71 2.70 8.26
N ASP A 801 -31.39 2.50 8.15
CA ASP A 801 -30.74 1.23 8.52
C ASP A 801 -31.02 0.88 9.98
N TRP A 802 -30.89 1.85 10.88
CA TRP A 802 -31.22 1.66 12.28
C TRP A 802 -32.71 1.37 12.50
N ILE A 803 -33.62 1.97 11.73
CA ILE A 803 -35.06 1.68 11.81
C ILE A 803 -35.35 0.23 11.42
N ILE A 804 -34.73 -0.26 10.34
CA ILE A 804 -34.85 -1.66 9.89
C ILE A 804 -34.35 -2.61 10.99
N LEU A 805 -33.14 -2.37 11.51
CA LEU A 805 -32.57 -3.13 12.62
C LEU A 805 -33.50 -3.16 13.85
N GLU A 806 -34.05 -2.01 14.23
CA GLU A 806 -34.95 -1.87 15.38
C GLU A 806 -36.25 -2.66 15.21
N ILE A 807 -36.81 -2.66 14.00
CA ILE A 807 -38.01 -3.44 13.67
C ILE A 807 -37.73 -4.94 13.76
N GLU A 808 -36.58 -5.39 13.26
CA GLU A 808 -36.12 -6.78 13.38
C GLU A 808 -35.90 -7.20 14.83
N MET A 809 -35.48 -6.28 15.71
CA MET A 809 -35.40 -6.52 17.16
C MET A 809 -36.77 -6.56 17.85
N GLY A 810 -37.83 -6.16 17.16
CA GLY A 810 -39.22 -6.30 17.60
C GLY A 810 -39.99 -5.00 17.79
N LEU A 811 -39.43 -3.83 17.44
CA LEU A 811 -40.21 -2.60 17.41
C LEU A 811 -41.27 -2.68 16.30
N SER A 812 -42.44 -2.10 16.54
CA SER A 812 -43.39 -1.88 15.44
C SER A 812 -42.95 -0.69 14.59
N GLU A 813 -43.26 -0.72 13.28
CA GLU A 813 -43.02 0.40 12.34
C GLU A 813 -43.43 1.76 12.94
N ASN A 814 -44.65 1.85 13.49
CA ASN A 814 -45.16 3.08 14.11
C ASN A 814 -44.34 3.54 15.32
N GLN A 815 -43.66 2.64 16.02
CA GLN A 815 -42.77 3.00 17.12
C GLN A 815 -41.41 3.42 16.58
N ALA A 816 -40.84 2.69 15.62
CA ALA A 816 -39.50 2.95 15.07
C ALA A 816 -39.33 4.35 14.47
N ASP A 817 -40.41 5.00 14.03
CA ASP A 817 -40.37 6.39 13.53
C ASP A 817 -40.42 7.48 14.63
N GLN A 818 -40.78 7.17 15.88
CA GLN A 818 -41.07 8.18 16.92
C GLN A 818 -39.82 8.72 17.61
N GLU A 819 -39.56 10.03 17.63
CA GLU A 819 -38.43 10.56 18.41
C GLU A 819 -38.57 10.28 19.92
N GLY A 820 -37.44 10.02 20.59
CA GLY A 820 -37.36 9.67 22.01
C GLY A 820 -36.95 8.22 22.27
N TYR A 821 -37.08 7.78 23.53
CA TYR A 821 -36.90 6.39 23.92
C TYR A 821 -38.11 5.55 23.50
N ARG A 822 -37.84 4.41 22.86
CA ARG A 822 -38.83 3.53 22.25
C ARG A 822 -38.53 2.07 22.48
N GLY A 823 -39.55 1.24 22.39
CA GLY A 823 -39.44 -0.17 22.75
C GLY A 823 -39.46 -0.36 24.27
N THR A 824 -39.14 -1.56 24.70
CA THR A 824 -39.10 -1.98 26.09
C THR A 824 -37.96 -2.95 26.42
N ILE A 825 -37.53 -3.76 25.45
CA ILE A 825 -36.53 -4.83 25.65
C ILE A 825 -35.60 -5.04 24.44
N GLU A 826 -35.82 -4.36 23.33
CA GLU A 826 -35.17 -4.60 22.05
C GLU A 826 -33.70 -4.17 22.08
N ALA A 827 -33.34 -3.19 22.93
CA ALA A 827 -31.93 -2.91 23.17
C ALA A 827 -31.21 -4.10 23.86
N TRP A 828 -31.92 -5.01 24.54
CA TRP A 828 -31.28 -6.09 25.31
C TRP A 828 -30.62 -7.11 24.41
N SER A 829 -31.21 -7.36 23.25
CA SER A 829 -30.64 -8.27 22.24
C SER A 829 -29.44 -7.67 21.53
N LEU A 830 -29.32 -6.34 21.45
CA LEU A 830 -28.20 -5.65 20.80
C LEU A 830 -26.97 -5.52 21.69
N LYS A 831 -27.18 -5.37 23.01
CA LYS A 831 -26.12 -5.14 23.98
C LYS A 831 -25.25 -6.35 24.24
N THR A 832 -23.94 -6.12 24.33
CA THR A 832 -23.02 -7.05 24.98
C THR A 832 -23.44 -7.32 26.43
N THR A 833 -23.10 -8.50 26.94
CA THR A 833 -23.31 -8.88 28.34
C THR A 833 -22.24 -8.32 29.28
N TYR A 834 -21.27 -7.57 28.75
CA TYR A 834 -20.10 -7.00 29.43
C TYR A 834 -19.87 -5.55 28.99
N GLY A 835 -18.96 -4.83 29.64
CA GLY A 835 -18.64 -3.43 29.32
C GLY A 835 -19.64 -2.39 29.90
N TRP A 836 -20.86 -2.79 30.27
CA TRP A 836 -21.86 -1.90 30.88
C TRP A 836 -21.69 -1.80 32.41
N TYR A 837 -21.56 -0.58 32.94
CA TYR A 837 -21.36 -0.33 34.37
C TYR A 837 -22.58 -0.78 35.20
N GLY A 838 -22.36 -1.54 36.27
CA GLY A 838 -23.42 -2.01 37.18
C GLY A 838 -24.20 -3.24 36.73
N GLU A 839 -23.64 -4.01 35.79
CA GLU A 839 -24.12 -5.27 35.19
C GLU A 839 -25.57 -5.24 34.68
N GLY A 840 -25.70 -5.18 33.35
CA GLY A 840 -26.96 -5.26 32.63
C GLY A 840 -27.56 -6.66 32.70
N ASP A 841 -28.21 -6.99 33.83
CA ASP A 841 -28.87 -8.28 34.13
C ASP A 841 -29.81 -8.83 33.04
N GLN A 842 -30.13 -8.04 32.01
CA GLN A 842 -31.02 -8.41 30.91
C GLN A 842 -30.39 -8.32 29.52
N ALA A 843 -29.20 -7.73 29.37
CA ALA A 843 -28.47 -7.76 28.10
C ALA A 843 -28.14 -9.21 27.74
N SER A 844 -28.46 -9.62 26.52
CA SER A 844 -28.29 -11.00 26.06
C SER A 844 -27.34 -11.12 24.89
N ASN A 845 -27.07 -10.02 24.18
CA ASN A 845 -26.42 -10.00 22.88
C ASN A 845 -26.98 -11.02 21.88
N SER A 846 -28.26 -11.38 22.00
CA SER A 846 -28.83 -12.48 21.22
C SER A 846 -28.96 -12.17 19.73
N SER A 847 -28.79 -10.90 19.34
CA SER A 847 -28.70 -10.50 17.94
C SER A 847 -27.31 -10.69 17.33
N GLY A 848 -26.27 -10.84 18.15
CA GLY A 848 -24.86 -10.83 17.72
C GLY A 848 -24.30 -9.46 17.36
N PHE A 849 -25.10 -8.39 17.42
CA PHE A 849 -24.67 -7.01 17.14
C PHE A 849 -23.54 -6.52 18.07
N SER A 850 -23.43 -7.07 19.28
CA SER A 850 -22.34 -6.79 20.23
C SER A 850 -22.12 -5.29 20.51
N MET A 851 -23.21 -4.59 20.85
CA MET A 851 -23.19 -3.16 21.18
C MET A 851 -22.48 -2.90 22.51
N LEU A 852 -21.39 -2.13 22.44
CA LEU A 852 -20.61 -1.69 23.60
C LEU A 852 -20.86 -0.21 23.95
N PRO A 853 -20.81 0.16 25.25
CA PRO A 853 -21.11 1.51 25.72
C PRO A 853 -19.93 2.47 25.59
N GLY A 854 -19.58 2.80 24.33
CA GLY A 854 -18.49 3.71 24.01
C GLY A 854 -18.73 5.18 24.38
N GLY A 855 -19.88 5.54 24.95
CA GLY A 855 -20.14 6.90 25.44
C GLY A 855 -20.03 7.97 24.35
N SER A 856 -19.40 9.10 24.66
CA SER A 856 -19.21 10.24 23.75
C SER A 856 -18.02 11.10 24.17
N GLN A 857 -17.45 11.84 23.23
CA GLN A 857 -16.50 12.92 23.50
C GLN A 857 -17.17 14.28 23.28
N GLU A 858 -16.91 15.23 24.18
CA GLU A 858 -17.29 16.63 24.03
C GLU A 858 -16.11 17.55 24.41
N SER A 859 -16.26 18.86 24.20
CA SER A 859 -15.23 19.87 24.51
C SER A 859 -14.76 19.92 25.98
N ASN A 860 -15.47 19.24 26.90
CA ASN A 860 -15.11 19.15 28.32
C ASN A 860 -14.46 17.79 28.69
N GLY A 861 -14.10 16.98 27.69
CA GLY A 861 -13.54 15.64 27.85
C GLY A 861 -14.52 14.54 27.46
N HIS A 862 -14.11 13.31 27.70
CA HIS A 862 -14.94 12.15 27.42
C HIS A 862 -16.00 11.94 28.50
N ASP A 863 -17.23 11.61 28.10
CA ASP A 863 -18.37 11.44 29.01
C ASP A 863 -18.96 10.02 28.94
N SER A 864 -19.27 9.45 30.10
CA SER A 864 -20.22 8.34 30.24
C SER A 864 -19.93 7.03 29.45
N ALA A 865 -18.66 6.71 29.16
CA ALA A 865 -18.28 5.34 28.78
C ALA A 865 -18.73 4.34 29.86
N GLY A 866 -19.17 3.16 29.43
CA GLY A 866 -19.80 2.17 30.31
C GLY A 866 -21.27 2.47 30.66
N TRP A 867 -21.77 3.69 30.39
CA TRP A 867 -23.15 4.08 30.74
C TRP A 867 -24.05 4.21 29.52
N PHE A 868 -23.53 4.77 28.42
CA PHE A 868 -24.27 4.97 27.18
C PHE A 868 -23.51 4.39 25.99
N ALA A 869 -24.25 3.86 25.01
CA ALA A 869 -23.75 3.71 23.66
C ALA A 869 -24.42 4.79 22.80
N ASN A 870 -23.62 5.64 22.16
CA ASN A 870 -24.11 6.67 21.25
C ASN A 870 -23.56 6.40 19.85
N PHE A 871 -24.44 6.43 18.84
CA PHE A 871 -24.07 6.19 17.45
C PHE A 871 -24.51 7.34 16.55
N TRP A 872 -23.64 7.75 15.64
CA TRP A 872 -24.03 8.60 14.53
C TRP A 872 -24.94 7.86 13.56
N THR A 873 -25.84 8.60 12.95
CA THR A 873 -26.53 8.20 11.72
C THR A 873 -26.34 9.33 10.71
N PRO A 874 -25.61 9.17 9.60
CA PRO A 874 -25.42 10.24 8.62
C PRO A 874 -26.75 10.69 8.00
N GLY A 875 -26.74 11.87 7.40
CA GLY A 875 -27.92 12.53 6.84
C GLY A 875 -28.34 13.76 7.64
N ILE A 876 -28.07 14.95 7.07
CA ILE A 876 -28.52 16.22 7.61
C ILE A 876 -29.95 16.50 7.14
N TYR A 877 -30.81 16.91 8.07
CA TYR A 877 -32.12 17.47 7.77
C TYR A 877 -32.35 18.79 8.53
N VAL A 878 -33.33 19.56 8.08
CA VAL A 878 -33.69 20.83 8.72
C VAL A 878 -34.83 20.62 9.69
N THR A 879 -34.59 20.90 10.97
CA THR A 879 -35.62 20.86 12.02
C THR A 879 -36.70 21.92 11.80
N ASP A 880 -37.86 21.78 12.45
CA ASP A 880 -38.93 22.80 12.47
C ASP A 880 -38.46 24.20 12.92
N GLN A 881 -37.33 24.26 13.62
CA GLN A 881 -36.70 25.47 14.14
C GLN A 881 -35.71 26.09 13.14
N GLY A 882 -35.50 25.46 11.98
CA GLY A 882 -34.59 25.91 10.92
C GLY A 882 -33.13 25.53 11.12
N ASN A 883 -32.82 24.68 12.11
CA ASN A 883 -31.45 24.22 12.36
C ASN A 883 -31.18 22.93 11.58
N ALA A 884 -30.01 22.83 10.96
CA ALA A 884 -29.45 21.57 10.46
C ALA A 884 -29.21 20.64 11.66
N ALA A 885 -29.73 19.43 11.56
CA ALA A 885 -29.59 18.38 12.56
C ALA A 885 -29.41 17.04 11.87
N THR A 886 -28.89 16.09 12.61
CA THR A 886 -28.84 14.70 12.21
C THR A 886 -29.41 13.82 13.32
N TYR A 887 -29.79 12.59 13.00
CA TYR A 887 -30.24 11.65 14.02
C TYR A 887 -29.03 10.99 14.70
N MET A 888 -29.28 10.46 15.89
CA MET A 888 -28.35 9.63 16.63
C MET A 888 -29.11 8.58 17.42
N ARG A 889 -28.47 7.44 17.67
CA ARG A 889 -28.98 6.41 18.57
C ARG A 889 -28.31 6.48 19.92
N LYS A 890 -29.11 6.47 20.99
CA LYS A 890 -28.64 6.44 22.38
C LYS A 890 -29.26 5.27 23.12
N ILE A 891 -28.41 4.46 23.70
CA ILE A 891 -28.82 3.32 24.50
C ILE A 891 -28.24 3.44 25.91
N GLU A 892 -29.08 3.33 26.94
CA GLU A 892 -28.65 3.46 28.34
C GLU A 892 -28.48 2.11 29.03
N ARG A 893 -27.47 1.96 29.89
CA ARG A 893 -27.15 0.72 30.61
C ARG A 893 -28.34 -0.05 31.22
N ASN A 894 -29.32 0.64 31.81
CA ASN A 894 -30.38 0.03 32.62
C ASN A 894 -31.73 -0.10 31.92
N TYR A 895 -31.89 0.41 30.69
CA TYR A 895 -33.17 0.39 29.98
C TYR A 895 -33.12 -0.26 28.59
N GLY A 896 -34.13 -1.09 28.32
CA GLY A 896 -34.26 -1.91 27.11
C GLY A 896 -34.88 -1.19 25.94
N ASP A 897 -35.14 0.09 26.11
CA ASP A 897 -35.56 0.99 25.06
C ASP A 897 -34.35 1.50 24.27
N ILE A 898 -34.61 1.88 23.02
CA ILE A 898 -33.67 2.47 22.09
C ILE A 898 -34.08 3.93 21.92
N GLY A 899 -33.15 4.85 22.18
CA GLY A 899 -33.36 6.29 22.01
C GLY A 899 -32.98 6.74 20.62
N ARG A 900 -33.91 7.37 19.89
CA ARG A 900 -33.61 8.15 18.69
C ARG A 900 -33.79 9.62 18.97
N PHE A 901 -32.71 10.37 18.86
CA PHE A 901 -32.67 11.79 19.13
C PHE A 901 -32.06 12.52 17.95
N ASN A 902 -32.45 13.77 17.77
CA ASN A 902 -31.73 14.67 16.89
C ASN A 902 -30.62 15.38 17.66
N THR A 903 -29.53 15.67 16.97
CA THR A 903 -28.42 16.45 17.50
C THR A 903 -28.01 17.51 16.50
N VAL A 904 -27.72 18.70 17.03
CA VAL A 904 -27.20 19.87 16.29
C VAL A 904 -25.74 20.16 16.68
N ALA A 905 -25.15 19.28 17.49
CA ALA A 905 -23.85 19.48 18.11
C ALA A 905 -22.76 18.72 17.34
N PHE A 906 -22.33 19.28 16.20
CA PHE A 906 -21.28 18.73 15.33
C PHE A 906 -19.89 18.66 16.00
N GLY A 907 -19.68 19.35 17.13
CA GLY A 907 -18.46 19.27 17.93
C GLY A 907 -18.44 18.14 18.97
N LYS A 908 -19.21 17.08 18.76
CA LYS A 908 -19.21 15.88 19.60
C LYS A 908 -18.66 14.71 18.82
N HIS A 909 -18.08 13.72 19.49
CA HIS A 909 -17.71 12.48 18.84
C HIS A 909 -18.53 11.30 19.38
N TYR A 910 -19.02 10.45 18.47
CA TYR A 910 -19.78 9.23 18.78
C TYR A 910 -19.22 8.04 18.00
N SER A 911 -19.57 6.83 18.45
CA SER A 911 -19.23 5.60 17.74
C SER A 911 -19.98 5.53 16.41
N ILE A 912 -19.47 4.74 15.47
CA ILE A 912 -20.15 4.45 14.21
C ILE A 912 -20.15 2.94 13.96
N ARG A 913 -21.09 2.50 13.12
CA ARG A 913 -21.24 1.11 12.68
C ARG A 913 -21.36 1.08 11.17
N CYS A 914 -20.60 0.20 10.53
CA CYS A 914 -20.72 -0.07 9.11
C CYS A 914 -21.81 -1.12 8.88
N THR A 915 -22.63 -0.90 7.87
CA THR A 915 -23.68 -1.83 7.43
C THR A 915 -23.68 -1.90 5.91
N LYS A 916 -24.22 -2.99 5.38
CA LYS A 916 -24.61 -3.13 3.98
C LYS A 916 -25.87 -3.97 3.89
N ASP A 917 -26.66 -3.77 2.85
CA ASP A 917 -27.77 -4.67 2.58
C ASP A 917 -27.21 -6.03 2.14
N SER A 918 -27.80 -7.13 2.62
CA SER A 918 -27.38 -8.47 2.21
C SER A 918 -27.88 -8.76 0.80
N GLU A 919 -26.99 -9.30 -0.05
CA GLU A 919 -27.29 -9.74 -1.41
C GLU A 919 -28.49 -10.70 -1.52
#